data_AF-A0A269PIM2-F1
#
_entry.id   AF-A0A269PIM2-F1
#
_cell.length_a   1.000
_cell.length_b   1.000
_cell.length_c   1.000
_cell.angle_alpha   90.00
_cell.angle_beta   90.00
_cell.angle_gamma   90.00
#
_symmetry.space_group_name_H-M   'P 1'
#
loop_
_entity.id
_entity.type
_entity.pdbx_description
1 polymer ?
#
loop_
_entity_poly.entity_id
_entity_poly.type
_entity_poly.pdbx_seq_one_letter_code
_entity_poly.pdbx_strand_id
1 'polypeptide(L)'
;RTLGEIVTHMQSKVGGVTAASEVAAVKKPKAETHVVKKVAGAPSATVAISRLSAVTKINQNTKGANALVVNDGSDTSVELSESLINSGWNVTVLNPSWVNAQSNKALPSAVNEIAISSVDEKQISEIISTNAQLDSVIYLHPESTIENIVYPQTSKQGLELAFILAKLCNVKAAKVARASFIVLTQQGGQIGFESNDVTVDLVQGGLNGLVKTLSHEWSEAGVFCRAIDVVSTMSAENVANIITDELADVDAVLSEVGYDETGRLTLIGEVTDSYALTSGNNIDKDSVFLVSGGAKGVTAHCVIEIAKQYQAKFVLLGRSSFDANEPSWANGINDEVALKKAAMQALIATGDKPTPVKISQFIRPVLANREIAQTLAAIESAGGQAQYVSADVTNSESVQAAVKPIIAEFGNVTGIIHGAGVLADKFIEQKTLAEFDAVYRTKIDGLTSLLSVTEQSFSGKSKLKHLVLFSSAAGFYGNPGQSDYSIANEILNKTAYRFKALHPQTQVLSFNWGPWDGGMVTPELKRMFDARGVYIIPLDAGAQLLVSELAATDNRCAQILVGNDLSKDQEPKDQTQDFDIKKPQVSRLTKALQTTNATFTNAFLADHVIDGNLVLPTVCAIAWMSEAAVSLYTGYHYQGLENYKLFKGITLNHEKGDGNQFDEVNIDFKVLADSGDTLKLDAKISSTVANSSSNGKTVFHYGAQLTLVRRRDDLPITNLQLPALSSDVSVEATALYQNGTLFHGESLQGITDVISCNETSLLLACSVPSIAKFKQGEFVIPVNTVHSNHNIFANDLVYQAMLVWVRKQLGMGSLPSKTLAWQVYREVMLDEAFYIDLKVVEQTASKVVADIRLISENKQILAQVNSAEVTISENLNNLFLKTDGGKNA
;
A
#
# COMPACT_ATOMS: atom_id res chain seq x y z
N ARG A 1 4.09 6.91 -22.78
CA ARG A 1 4.65 8.22 -23.22
C ARG A 1 5.01 9.01 -21.98
N THR A 2 6.24 9.46 -21.82
CA THR A 2 6.60 10.33 -20.69
C THR A 2 5.94 11.70 -20.85
N LEU A 3 5.72 12.41 -19.74
CA LEU A 3 5.23 13.79 -19.76
C LEU A 3 6.15 14.70 -20.59
N GLY A 4 7.47 14.48 -20.55
CA GLY A 4 8.45 15.21 -21.35
C GLY A 4 8.36 14.94 -22.87
N GLU A 5 8.09 13.71 -23.28
CA GLU A 5 7.89 13.35 -24.69
C GLU A 5 6.60 13.96 -25.28
N ILE A 6 5.55 14.04 -24.46
CA ILE A 6 4.29 14.68 -24.83
C ILE A 6 4.48 16.19 -24.98
N VAL A 7 5.21 16.84 -24.06
CA VAL A 7 5.54 18.27 -24.14
C VAL A 7 6.38 18.57 -25.38
N THR A 8 7.38 17.73 -25.69
CA THR A 8 8.26 17.91 -26.85
C THR A 8 7.52 17.69 -28.18
N HIS A 9 6.63 16.69 -28.25
CA HIS A 9 5.78 16.43 -29.43
C HIS A 9 4.70 17.51 -29.64
N MET A 10 4.24 18.15 -28.57
CA MET A 10 3.30 19.27 -28.66
C MET A 10 4.01 20.55 -29.11
N GLN A 11 5.23 20.82 -28.61
CA GLN A 11 6.02 21.99 -29.03
C GLN A 11 6.37 21.96 -30.52
N SER A 12 6.54 20.78 -31.13
CA SER A 12 6.75 20.65 -32.57
C SER A 12 5.50 20.93 -33.41
N LYS A 13 4.30 20.95 -32.80
CA LYS A 13 3.01 21.26 -33.48
C LYS A 13 2.55 22.71 -33.35
N VAL A 14 3.21 23.54 -32.54
CA VAL A 14 2.85 24.98 -32.35
C VAL A 14 3.47 25.88 -33.43
N GLY A 15 4.39 25.35 -34.25
CA GLY A 15 4.98 26.05 -35.39
C GLY A 15 4.08 26.10 -36.62
N GLY A 16 2.95 26.80 -36.56
CA GLY A 16 2.25 27.23 -37.78
C GLY A 16 0.73 27.23 -37.69
N VAL A 17 0.14 28.31 -37.18
CA VAL A 17 -1.20 28.74 -37.62
C VAL A 17 -1.23 30.27 -37.64
N THR A 18 -1.36 30.83 -38.84
CA THR A 18 -1.66 32.24 -39.09
C THR A 18 -3.09 32.56 -38.70
N ALA A 19 -3.26 33.66 -37.97
CA ALA A 19 -4.55 34.13 -37.46
C ALA A 19 -5.50 34.61 -38.57
N ALA A 20 -6.76 34.21 -38.49
CA ALA A 20 -7.89 34.89 -39.11
C ALA A 20 -8.87 35.29 -37.99
N SER A 21 -9.21 36.57 -37.96
CA SER A 21 -10.05 37.20 -36.95
C SER A 21 -11.54 37.03 -37.28
N GLU A 22 -12.35 36.61 -36.31
CA GLU A 22 -13.75 37.00 -36.25
C GLU A 22 -14.12 37.45 -34.83
N VAL A 23 -14.67 38.65 -34.76
CA VAL A 23 -15.05 39.37 -33.55
C VAL A 23 -16.50 39.00 -33.23
N ALA A 24 -16.73 38.32 -32.11
CA ALA A 24 -18.06 38.16 -31.53
C ALA A 24 -18.18 39.03 -30.27
N ALA A 25 -19.25 39.84 -30.23
CA ALA A 25 -19.46 40.93 -29.28
C ALA A 25 -19.60 40.49 -27.81
N VAL A 26 -18.93 41.23 -26.93
CA VAL A 26 -18.93 41.11 -25.47
C VAL A 26 -20.28 41.54 -24.88
N LYS A 27 -20.95 40.64 -24.15
CA LYS A 27 -22.00 41.03 -23.19
C LYS A 27 -21.37 41.27 -21.82
N LYS A 28 -21.67 42.43 -21.21
CA LYS A 28 -21.21 42.84 -19.87
C LYS A 28 -21.65 41.83 -18.80
N PRO A 29 -20.80 41.48 -17.82
CA PRO A 29 -21.19 40.63 -16.70
C PRO A 29 -22.13 41.41 -15.76
N LYS A 30 -23.21 40.75 -15.32
CA LYS A 30 -23.97 41.16 -14.14
C LYS A 30 -23.13 40.83 -12.90
N ALA A 31 -23.15 41.74 -11.93
CA ALA A 31 -22.55 41.53 -10.62
C ALA A 31 -23.22 40.34 -9.93
N GLU A 32 -22.51 39.22 -9.84
CA GLU A 32 -22.84 38.13 -8.92
C GLU A 32 -22.18 38.45 -7.57
N THR A 33 -23.02 38.57 -6.56
CA THR A 33 -22.63 38.60 -5.14
C THR A 33 -21.74 37.41 -4.83
N HIS A 34 -20.50 37.68 -4.38
CA HIS A 34 -19.59 36.67 -3.83
C HIS A 34 -20.22 36.00 -2.60
N VAL A 35 -20.94 34.91 -2.83
CA VAL A 35 -21.16 33.91 -1.80
C VAL A 35 -19.83 33.19 -1.64
N VAL A 36 -19.14 33.42 -0.53
CA VAL A 36 -17.98 32.63 -0.12
C VAL A 36 -18.47 31.19 0.04
N LYS A 37 -18.28 30.37 -1.00
CA LYS A 37 -18.41 28.92 -0.86
C LYS A 37 -17.37 28.50 0.16
N LYS A 38 -17.80 27.90 1.28
CA LYS A 38 -16.91 27.13 2.17
C LYS A 38 -16.10 26.19 1.28
N VAL A 39 -14.79 26.40 1.20
CA VAL A 39 -13.88 25.48 0.50
C VAL A 39 -13.98 24.14 1.23
N ALA A 40 -14.32 23.08 0.53
CA ALA A 40 -14.30 21.74 1.09
C ALA A 40 -12.84 21.38 1.45
N GLY A 41 -12.62 20.82 2.64
CA GLY A 41 -11.30 20.39 3.08
C GLY A 41 -10.70 19.35 2.13
N ALA A 42 -9.37 19.32 2.03
CA ALA A 42 -8.65 18.28 1.29
C ALA A 42 -8.80 16.93 2.02
N PRO A 43 -9.07 15.81 1.32
CA PRO A 43 -9.10 14.50 1.95
C PRO A 43 -7.76 14.13 2.58
N SER A 44 -7.82 13.39 3.70
CA SER A 44 -6.65 12.95 4.45
C SER A 44 -6.78 11.48 4.89
N ALA A 45 -5.64 10.82 5.07
CA ALA A 45 -5.52 9.51 5.70
C ALA A 45 -4.27 9.44 6.59
N THR A 46 -4.31 8.64 7.65
CA THR A 46 -3.13 8.20 8.39
C THR A 46 -2.66 6.85 7.89
N VAL A 47 -1.37 6.53 8.06
CA VAL A 47 -0.87 5.19 7.70
C VAL A 47 -1.18 4.21 8.83
N ALA A 48 -1.60 3.00 8.47
CA ALA A 48 -1.89 1.91 9.40
C ALA A 48 -1.39 0.57 8.86
N ILE A 49 -1.13 -0.37 9.77
CA ILE A 49 -0.81 -1.77 9.42
C ILE A 49 -2.09 -2.49 8.97
N SER A 50 -2.02 -3.19 7.85
CA SER A 50 -2.99 -4.20 7.42
C SER A 50 -2.33 -5.57 7.45
N ARG A 51 -2.94 -6.52 8.17
CA ARG A 51 -2.48 -7.92 8.14
C ARG A 51 -2.78 -8.54 6.77
N LEU A 52 -2.00 -9.54 6.39
CA LEU A 52 -2.17 -10.29 5.14
C LEU A 52 -2.25 -11.78 5.43
N SER A 53 -2.95 -12.51 4.56
CA SER A 53 -2.91 -13.98 4.61
C SER A 53 -1.52 -14.49 4.19
N ALA A 54 -1.22 -15.74 4.55
CA ALA A 54 -0.07 -16.46 4.02
C ALA A 54 -0.05 -16.47 2.48
N VAL A 55 1.15 -16.57 1.92
CA VAL A 55 1.38 -16.56 0.48
C VAL A 55 0.66 -17.74 -0.18
N THR A 56 -0.01 -17.45 -1.31
CA THR A 56 -0.54 -18.50 -2.20
C THR A 56 0.38 -18.57 -3.41
N LYS A 57 1.10 -19.68 -3.55
CA LYS A 57 2.20 -19.86 -4.47
C LYS A 57 1.72 -20.33 -5.84
N ILE A 58 2.23 -19.72 -6.90
CA ILE A 58 2.12 -20.27 -8.25
C ILE A 58 3.05 -21.47 -8.40
N ASN A 59 2.62 -22.49 -9.13
CA ASN A 59 3.50 -23.55 -9.56
C ASN A 59 4.17 -23.16 -10.90
N GLN A 60 5.44 -22.74 -10.85
CA GLN A 60 6.24 -22.38 -12.02
C GLN A 60 7.42 -23.34 -12.20
N ASN A 61 7.79 -23.62 -13.45
CA ASN A 61 8.99 -24.39 -13.76
C ASN A 61 10.19 -23.46 -13.92
N THR A 62 11.10 -23.51 -12.95
CA THR A 62 12.27 -22.63 -12.86
C THR A 62 13.54 -23.24 -13.46
N LYS A 63 13.45 -24.46 -13.99
CA LYS A 63 14.59 -25.16 -14.57
C LYS A 63 15.19 -24.38 -15.75
N GLY A 64 16.40 -23.88 -15.55
CA GLY A 64 17.14 -23.09 -16.55
C GLY A 64 16.83 -21.58 -16.53
N ALA A 65 16.02 -21.12 -15.58
CA ALA A 65 15.83 -19.69 -15.32
C ALA A 65 17.07 -19.11 -14.62
N ASN A 66 17.35 -17.82 -14.84
CA ASN A 66 18.54 -17.18 -14.29
C ASN A 66 18.15 -16.10 -13.26
N ALA A 67 18.68 -16.22 -12.05
CA ALA A 67 18.51 -15.26 -10.97
C ALA A 67 19.82 -14.53 -10.67
N LEU A 68 19.74 -13.22 -10.52
CA LEU A 68 20.82 -12.39 -9.98
C LEU A 68 20.52 -12.04 -8.52
N VAL A 69 21.41 -12.40 -7.60
CA VAL A 69 21.29 -12.07 -6.17
C VAL A 69 22.38 -11.05 -5.82
N VAL A 70 22.02 -9.90 -5.23
CA VAL A 70 23.00 -8.99 -4.63
C VAL A 70 23.25 -9.43 -3.20
N ASN A 71 24.51 -9.75 -2.88
CA ASN A 71 24.91 -10.27 -1.59
C ASN A 71 24.84 -9.20 -0.50
N ASP A 72 24.18 -9.53 0.61
CA ASP A 72 24.13 -8.75 1.85
C ASP A 72 25.29 -9.05 2.81
N GLY A 73 26.10 -10.06 2.49
CA GLY A 73 27.22 -10.53 3.29
C GLY A 73 26.83 -11.41 4.47
N SER A 74 25.55 -11.78 4.61
CA SER A 74 25.04 -12.64 5.69
C SER A 74 24.82 -14.08 5.21
N ASP A 75 24.50 -14.98 6.16
CA ASP A 75 24.11 -16.35 5.84
C ASP A 75 22.82 -16.39 4.96
N THR A 76 22.00 -15.33 4.96
CA THR A 76 20.77 -15.23 4.15
C THR A 76 21.06 -15.37 2.65
N SER A 77 22.12 -14.71 2.16
CA SER A 77 22.51 -14.82 0.75
C SER A 77 22.91 -16.25 0.36
N VAL A 78 23.50 -17.01 1.30
CA VAL A 78 23.88 -18.40 1.10
C VAL A 78 22.66 -19.31 1.07
N GLU A 79 21.79 -19.22 2.07
CA GLU A 79 20.55 -20.01 2.16
C GLU A 79 19.62 -19.76 0.98
N LEU A 80 19.46 -18.49 0.58
CA LEU A 80 18.66 -18.13 -0.59
C LEU A 80 19.22 -18.74 -1.87
N SER A 81 20.53 -18.64 -2.07
CA SER A 81 21.19 -19.20 -3.27
C SER A 81 21.01 -20.72 -3.34
N GLU A 82 21.16 -21.42 -2.21
CA GLU A 82 20.93 -22.87 -2.13
C GLU A 82 19.47 -23.24 -2.42
N SER A 83 18.50 -22.52 -1.83
CA SER A 83 17.07 -22.73 -2.06
C SER A 83 16.66 -22.53 -3.53
N LEU A 84 17.19 -21.49 -4.18
CA LEU A 84 16.98 -21.23 -5.61
C LEU A 84 17.60 -22.34 -6.49
N ILE A 85 18.83 -22.77 -6.21
CA ILE A 85 19.49 -23.87 -6.95
C ILE A 85 18.71 -25.17 -6.82
N ASN A 86 18.26 -25.51 -5.61
CA ASN A 86 17.45 -26.70 -5.34
C ASN A 86 16.11 -26.67 -6.08
N SER A 87 15.58 -25.46 -6.33
CA SER A 87 14.40 -25.23 -7.16
C SER A 87 14.71 -25.19 -8.67
N GLY A 88 15.98 -25.31 -9.08
CA GLY A 88 16.39 -25.43 -10.49
C GLY A 88 16.83 -24.13 -11.17
N TRP A 89 17.00 -23.04 -10.42
CA TRP A 89 17.55 -21.78 -10.93
C TRP A 89 19.06 -21.87 -11.15
N ASN A 90 19.55 -21.16 -12.17
CA ASN A 90 20.96 -20.78 -12.26
C ASN A 90 21.14 -19.46 -11.48
N VAL A 91 22.07 -19.43 -10.53
CA VAL A 91 22.26 -18.27 -9.64
C VAL A 91 23.58 -17.58 -9.93
N THR A 92 23.51 -16.27 -10.17
CA THR A 92 24.67 -15.37 -10.19
C THR A 92 24.62 -14.46 -8.96
N VAL A 93 25.70 -14.40 -8.18
CA VAL A 93 25.80 -13.52 -7.00
C VAL A 93 26.71 -12.35 -7.29
N LEU A 94 26.20 -11.13 -7.13
CA LEU A 94 27.01 -9.91 -7.12
C LEU A 94 27.50 -9.64 -5.69
N ASN A 95 28.81 -9.48 -5.53
CA ASN A 95 29.50 -9.23 -4.27
C ASN A 95 30.05 -7.80 -4.24
N PRO A 96 29.35 -6.82 -3.64
CA PRO A 96 29.84 -5.45 -3.55
C PRO A 96 30.88 -5.31 -2.44
N SER A 97 32.03 -4.69 -2.74
CA SER A 97 33.16 -4.61 -1.81
C SER A 97 32.91 -3.72 -0.58
N TRP A 98 31.84 -2.93 -0.57
CA TRP A 98 31.44 -2.09 0.58
C TRP A 98 30.53 -2.82 1.57
N VAL A 99 30.14 -4.06 1.26
CA VAL A 99 29.44 -4.95 2.19
C VAL A 99 30.48 -5.55 3.14
N ASN A 100 30.45 -5.14 4.40
CA ASN A 100 31.44 -5.52 5.41
C ASN A 100 31.03 -6.77 6.21
N ALA A 101 29.78 -7.20 6.11
CA ALA A 101 29.31 -8.42 6.76
C ALA A 101 29.99 -9.66 6.15
N GLN A 102 30.25 -10.66 6.98
CA GLN A 102 30.84 -11.93 6.55
C GLN A 102 29.98 -13.09 7.02
N SER A 103 29.48 -13.85 6.06
CA SER A 103 28.77 -15.11 6.25
C SER A 103 29.69 -16.13 6.92
N ASN A 104 29.12 -16.96 7.78
CA ASN A 104 29.83 -18.10 8.36
C ASN A 104 29.85 -19.30 7.40
N LYS A 105 29.09 -19.23 6.31
CA LYS A 105 28.95 -20.26 5.28
C LYS A 105 29.52 -19.79 3.95
N ALA A 106 30.10 -20.72 3.19
CA ALA A 106 30.51 -20.48 1.81
C ALA A 106 29.29 -20.57 0.88
N LEU A 107 29.27 -19.77 -0.18
CA LEU A 107 28.28 -19.90 -1.25
C LEU A 107 28.38 -21.28 -1.92
N PRO A 108 27.25 -21.86 -2.39
CA PRO A 108 27.28 -23.12 -3.13
C PRO A 108 28.20 -23.03 -4.35
N SER A 109 28.96 -24.09 -4.63
CA SER A 109 29.93 -24.11 -5.74
C SER A 109 29.31 -23.97 -7.14
N ALA A 110 27.99 -24.13 -7.26
CA ALA A 110 27.23 -23.92 -8.49
C ALA A 110 26.87 -22.45 -8.75
N VAL A 111 27.11 -21.54 -7.79
CA VAL A 111 26.89 -20.10 -7.95
C VAL A 111 27.99 -19.50 -8.83
N ASN A 112 27.59 -18.60 -9.74
CA ASN A 112 28.51 -17.73 -10.47
C ASN A 112 28.75 -16.44 -9.66
N GLU A 113 29.91 -16.29 -9.04
CA GLU A 113 30.23 -15.13 -8.18
C GLU A 113 30.94 -14.01 -8.97
N ILE A 114 30.48 -12.76 -8.79
CA ILE A 114 31.05 -11.59 -9.46
C ILE A 114 31.27 -10.48 -8.44
N ALA A 115 32.52 -10.06 -8.24
CA ALA A 115 32.86 -8.95 -7.36
C ALA A 115 32.73 -7.59 -8.06
N ILE A 116 32.23 -6.58 -7.35
CA ILE A 116 32.19 -5.18 -7.80
C ILE A 116 32.81 -4.27 -6.74
N SER A 117 33.64 -3.32 -7.15
CA SER A 117 34.36 -2.41 -6.24
C SER A 117 33.74 -1.02 -6.11
N SER A 118 32.84 -0.67 -7.04
CA SER A 118 32.11 0.60 -7.06
C SER A 118 30.80 0.45 -7.83
N VAL A 119 29.88 1.40 -7.66
CA VAL A 119 28.71 1.53 -8.52
C VAL A 119 29.12 2.21 -9.83
N ASP A 120 29.50 1.41 -10.83
CA ASP A 120 29.84 1.88 -12.17
C ASP A 120 28.84 1.32 -13.19
N GLU A 121 28.06 2.21 -13.82
CA GLU A 121 26.99 1.82 -14.74
C GLU A 121 27.51 1.00 -15.93
N LYS A 122 28.72 1.32 -16.42
CA LYS A 122 29.32 0.62 -17.56
C LYS A 122 29.72 -0.80 -17.17
N GLN A 123 30.39 -0.97 -16.03
CA GLN A 123 30.77 -2.28 -15.49
C GLN A 123 29.52 -3.14 -15.25
N ILE A 124 28.49 -2.58 -14.61
CA ILE A 124 27.24 -3.31 -14.34
C ILE A 124 26.53 -3.68 -15.64
N SER A 125 26.51 -2.79 -16.64
CA SER A 125 25.96 -3.09 -17.96
C SER A 125 26.73 -4.23 -18.65
N GLU A 126 28.06 -4.26 -18.54
CA GLU A 126 28.89 -5.33 -19.10
C GLU A 126 28.59 -6.67 -18.41
N ILE A 127 28.52 -6.68 -17.07
CA ILE A 127 28.14 -7.85 -16.28
C ILE A 127 26.77 -8.38 -16.74
N ILE A 128 25.74 -7.52 -16.83
CA ILE A 128 24.40 -7.97 -17.25
C ILE A 128 24.41 -8.49 -18.69
N SER A 129 25.11 -7.83 -19.61
CA SER A 129 25.11 -8.21 -21.03
C SER A 129 25.90 -9.48 -21.35
N THR A 130 26.89 -9.83 -20.51
CA THR A 130 27.75 -11.01 -20.70
C THR A 130 27.20 -12.26 -20.03
N ASN A 131 26.25 -12.11 -19.11
CA ASN A 131 25.56 -13.21 -18.45
C ASN A 131 24.30 -13.62 -19.22
N ALA A 132 23.75 -14.78 -18.87
CA ALA A 132 22.48 -15.25 -19.43
C ALA A 132 21.33 -14.27 -19.12
N GLN A 133 20.33 -14.22 -20.01
CA GLN A 133 19.14 -13.38 -19.81
C GLN A 133 18.50 -13.68 -18.45
N LEU A 134 18.38 -12.64 -17.62
CA LEU A 134 17.82 -12.73 -16.28
C LEU A 134 16.30 -12.90 -16.34
N ASP A 135 15.79 -13.78 -15.49
CA ASP A 135 14.37 -13.90 -15.17
C ASP A 135 14.05 -13.19 -13.84
N SER A 136 15.01 -13.14 -12.90
CA SER A 136 14.84 -12.51 -11.60
C SER A 136 16.06 -11.70 -11.16
N VAL A 137 15.82 -10.56 -10.50
CA VAL A 137 16.81 -9.84 -9.70
C VAL A 137 16.31 -9.79 -8.25
N ILE A 138 17.17 -10.19 -7.31
CA ILE A 138 16.90 -10.17 -5.88
C ILE A 138 17.99 -9.36 -5.20
N TYR A 139 17.64 -8.22 -4.63
CA TYR A 139 18.56 -7.34 -3.92
C TYR A 139 18.43 -7.55 -2.41
N LEU A 140 19.49 -7.99 -1.74
CA LEU A 140 19.50 -8.13 -0.29
C LEU A 140 20.24 -6.93 0.33
N HIS A 141 19.54 -6.10 1.10
CA HIS A 141 20.17 -4.98 1.78
C HIS A 141 21.01 -5.47 2.98
N PRO A 142 22.29 -5.08 3.10
CA PRO A 142 23.12 -5.44 4.24
C PRO A 142 22.55 -4.97 5.58
N GLU A 143 22.61 -5.85 6.58
CA GLU A 143 22.30 -5.46 7.95
C GLU A 143 23.29 -4.39 8.44
N SER A 144 22.78 -3.35 9.10
CA SER A 144 23.60 -2.32 9.71
C SER A 144 22.89 -1.66 10.89
N THR A 145 23.68 -1.28 11.90
CA THR A 145 23.23 -0.58 13.10
C THR A 145 23.67 0.87 13.03
N ILE A 146 22.73 1.78 12.84
CA ILE A 146 22.93 3.21 12.64
C ILE A 146 22.18 3.99 13.73
N GLU A 147 22.93 4.56 14.68
CA GLU A 147 22.35 5.41 15.72
C GLU A 147 21.94 6.78 15.18
N ASN A 148 20.92 7.40 15.82
CA ASN A 148 20.42 8.73 15.50
C ASN A 148 19.85 8.84 14.06
N ILE A 149 19.75 10.07 13.55
CA ILE A 149 19.32 10.37 12.18
C ILE A 149 20.56 10.53 11.30
N VAL A 150 21.06 9.42 10.78
CA VAL A 150 22.25 9.37 9.92
C VAL A 150 21.93 8.58 8.66
N TYR A 151 22.49 9.03 7.53
CA TYR A 151 22.35 8.38 6.23
C TYR A 151 23.74 7.97 5.73
N PRO A 152 24.19 6.72 5.98
CA PRO A 152 25.53 6.29 5.60
C PRO A 152 25.75 6.35 4.09
N GLN A 153 26.92 6.82 3.67
CA GLN A 153 27.29 6.86 2.25
C GLN A 153 27.36 5.46 1.63
N THR A 154 27.79 4.46 2.40
CA THR A 154 27.79 3.05 1.97
C THR A 154 26.38 2.53 1.67
N SER A 155 25.40 2.92 2.47
CA SER A 155 23.99 2.58 2.24
C SER A 155 23.43 3.27 0.99
N LYS A 156 23.81 4.54 0.77
CA LYS A 156 23.48 5.27 -0.47
C LYS A 156 24.07 4.56 -1.70
N GLN A 157 25.32 4.09 -1.62
CA GLN A 157 25.95 3.30 -2.69
C GLN A 157 25.19 1.99 -2.95
N GLY A 158 24.73 1.29 -1.91
CA GLY A 158 23.86 0.13 -2.06
C GLY A 158 22.57 0.46 -2.81
N LEU A 159 21.91 1.56 -2.44
CA LEU A 159 20.68 2.03 -3.08
C LEU A 159 20.91 2.45 -4.55
N GLU A 160 22.03 3.09 -4.87
CA GLU A 160 22.44 3.41 -6.24
C GLU A 160 22.65 2.14 -7.08
N LEU A 161 23.22 1.07 -6.49
CA LEU A 161 23.35 -0.22 -7.16
C LEU A 161 21.98 -0.81 -7.49
N ALA A 162 21.02 -0.81 -6.55
CA ALA A 162 19.66 -1.28 -6.81
C ALA A 162 18.99 -0.48 -7.94
N PHE A 163 19.15 0.84 -7.94
CA PHE A 163 18.66 1.74 -8.98
C PHE A 163 19.22 1.41 -10.37
N ILE A 164 20.53 1.18 -10.45
CA ILE A 164 21.20 0.83 -11.71
C ILE A 164 20.85 -0.57 -12.20
N LEU A 165 20.71 -1.54 -11.29
CA LEU A 165 20.20 -2.87 -11.62
C LEU A 165 18.78 -2.79 -12.19
N ALA A 166 17.89 -2.02 -11.56
CA ALA A 166 16.54 -1.82 -12.10
C ALA A 166 16.57 -1.22 -13.51
N LYS A 167 17.43 -0.21 -13.74
CA LYS A 167 17.64 0.41 -15.05
C LYS A 167 18.14 -0.57 -16.13
N LEU A 168 18.98 -1.54 -15.78
CA LEU A 168 19.76 -2.33 -16.76
C LEU A 168 19.36 -3.81 -16.87
N CYS A 169 18.73 -4.41 -15.86
CA CYS A 169 18.58 -5.87 -15.74
C CYS A 169 17.80 -6.56 -16.86
N ASN A 170 16.93 -5.82 -17.58
CA ASN A 170 16.13 -6.32 -18.69
C ASN A 170 15.28 -7.58 -18.35
N VAL A 171 14.85 -7.75 -17.09
CA VAL A 171 14.00 -8.89 -16.67
C VAL A 171 12.66 -8.95 -17.42
N LYS A 172 12.22 -7.84 -18.04
CA LYS A 172 11.06 -7.80 -18.96
C LYS A 172 11.16 -8.77 -20.13
N ALA A 173 12.37 -9.22 -20.48
CA ALA A 173 12.62 -10.18 -21.55
C ALA A 173 12.66 -11.64 -21.06
N ALA A 174 12.35 -11.91 -19.79
CA ALA A 174 12.27 -13.25 -19.21
C ALA A 174 11.29 -14.15 -19.98
N LYS A 175 11.63 -15.45 -20.06
CA LYS A 175 10.86 -16.44 -20.82
C LYS A 175 10.78 -17.81 -20.14
N VAL A 176 11.58 -18.05 -19.11
CA VAL A 176 11.67 -19.38 -18.47
C VAL A 176 10.85 -19.38 -17.20
N ALA A 177 11.12 -18.44 -16.30
CA ALA A 177 10.35 -18.21 -15.08
C ALA A 177 9.66 -16.84 -15.12
N ARG A 178 8.87 -16.53 -14.08
CA ARG A 178 8.25 -15.22 -13.95
C ARG A 178 9.32 -14.12 -13.90
N ALA A 179 9.17 -13.10 -14.75
CA ALA A 179 9.96 -11.88 -14.66
C ALA A 179 9.77 -11.24 -13.27
N SER A 180 10.86 -10.96 -12.55
CA SER A 180 10.75 -10.37 -11.21
C SER A 180 11.90 -9.45 -10.80
N PHE A 181 11.58 -8.52 -9.89
CA PHE A 181 12.52 -7.67 -9.18
C PHE A 181 12.12 -7.56 -7.72
N ILE A 182 12.93 -8.15 -6.84
CA ILE A 182 12.65 -8.26 -5.41
C ILE A 182 13.74 -7.54 -4.62
N VAL A 183 13.35 -6.84 -3.56
CA VAL A 183 14.29 -6.26 -2.59
C VAL A 183 13.95 -6.75 -1.19
N LEU A 184 14.97 -7.07 -0.40
CA LEU A 184 14.85 -7.37 1.03
C LEU A 184 15.39 -6.19 1.84
N THR A 185 14.60 -5.74 2.82
CA THR A 185 14.98 -4.78 3.84
C THR A 185 14.83 -5.38 5.24
N GLN A 186 15.51 -4.78 6.22
CA GLN A 186 15.46 -5.14 7.64
C GLN A 186 15.13 -3.89 8.45
N GLN A 187 13.88 -3.44 8.39
CA GLN A 187 13.33 -2.24 9.04
C GLN A 187 12.46 -2.59 10.26
N GLY A 188 12.62 -3.80 10.81
CA GLY A 188 11.88 -4.28 11.99
C GLY A 188 10.65 -5.14 11.65
N GLY A 189 10.46 -5.53 10.40
CA GLY A 189 9.35 -6.39 9.95
C GLY A 189 8.02 -5.66 9.75
N GLN A 190 7.95 -4.38 10.15
CA GLN A 190 6.79 -3.51 9.99
C GLN A 190 7.01 -2.44 8.92
N ILE A 191 7.96 -2.64 8.00
CA ILE A 191 8.24 -1.72 6.90
C ILE A 191 8.63 -0.33 7.45
N GLY A 192 9.37 -0.32 8.57
CA GLY A 192 9.74 0.90 9.28
C GLY A 192 8.56 1.71 9.86
N PHE A 193 7.36 1.16 9.91
CA PHE A 193 6.21 1.72 10.64
C PHE A 193 6.41 1.45 12.14
N GLU A 194 6.46 2.53 12.94
CA GLU A 194 6.57 2.50 14.42
C GLU A 194 7.46 1.38 15.01
N SER A 195 8.62 1.13 14.39
CA SER A 195 9.56 0.11 14.87
C SER A 195 10.14 0.50 16.24
N ASN A 196 10.17 -0.46 17.16
CA ASN A 196 10.89 -0.32 18.44
C ASN A 196 12.41 -0.26 18.24
N ASP A 197 12.92 -0.69 17.08
CA ASP A 197 14.33 -0.59 16.73
C ASP A 197 14.62 0.73 16.01
N VAL A 198 15.10 1.69 16.78
CA VAL A 198 15.53 3.01 16.29
C VAL A 198 16.93 3.03 15.70
N THR A 199 17.54 1.86 15.48
CA THR A 199 18.91 1.74 14.96
C THR A 199 19.01 1.13 13.56
N VAL A 200 17.89 0.76 12.94
CA VAL A 200 17.90 0.21 11.57
C VAL A 200 18.50 1.20 10.55
N ASP A 201 18.87 0.79 9.36
CA ASP A 201 19.25 1.78 8.33
C ASP A 201 18.00 2.54 7.83
N LEU A 202 18.05 3.87 7.69
CA LEU A 202 16.95 4.65 7.09
C LEU A 202 17.00 4.64 5.56
N VAL A 203 18.18 4.45 4.96
CA VAL A 203 18.37 4.53 3.51
C VAL A 203 17.68 3.39 2.78
N GLN A 204 17.62 2.20 3.40
CA GLN A 204 16.90 1.04 2.85
C GLN A 204 15.40 1.31 2.62
N GLY A 205 14.77 2.22 3.36
CA GLY A 205 13.38 2.63 3.10
C GLY A 205 13.18 3.15 1.68
N GLY A 206 14.24 3.68 1.06
CA GLY A 206 14.24 4.09 -0.34
C GLY A 206 13.99 2.94 -1.32
N LEU A 207 14.48 1.72 -1.02
CA LEU A 207 14.28 0.54 -1.88
C LEU A 207 12.79 0.23 -2.07
N ASN A 208 11.98 0.48 -1.04
CA ASN A 208 10.53 0.30 -1.12
C ASN A 208 9.90 1.30 -2.10
N GLY A 209 10.31 2.57 -2.04
CA GLY A 209 9.88 3.60 -2.99
C GLY A 209 10.30 3.30 -4.44
N LEU A 210 11.48 2.69 -4.63
CA LEU A 210 11.92 2.19 -5.94
C LEU A 210 10.95 1.11 -6.44
N VAL A 211 10.76 0.03 -5.67
CA VAL A 211 9.92 -1.11 -6.07
C VAL A 211 8.48 -0.71 -6.38
N LYS A 212 7.88 0.14 -5.54
CA LYS A 212 6.53 0.68 -5.78
C LYS A 212 6.44 1.45 -7.09
N THR A 213 7.51 2.13 -7.50
CA THR A 213 7.52 2.82 -8.80
C THR A 213 7.69 1.83 -9.95
N LEU A 214 8.58 0.85 -9.80
CA LEU A 214 8.82 -0.19 -10.80
C LEU A 214 7.56 -1.04 -11.07
N SER A 215 6.77 -1.36 -10.04
CA SER A 215 5.52 -2.11 -10.21
C SER A 215 4.55 -1.40 -11.16
N HIS A 216 4.45 -0.06 -11.10
CA HIS A 216 3.67 0.72 -12.05
C HIS A 216 4.31 0.77 -13.43
N GLU A 217 5.62 1.07 -13.51
CA GLU A 217 6.33 1.22 -14.79
C GLU A 217 6.40 -0.08 -15.60
N TRP A 218 6.42 -1.23 -14.93
CA TRP A 218 6.63 -2.54 -15.54
C TRP A 218 5.36 -3.42 -15.55
N SER A 219 4.22 -2.89 -15.10
CA SER A 219 2.91 -3.55 -15.10
C SER A 219 2.53 -4.12 -16.47
N GLU A 220 2.65 -3.34 -17.55
CA GLU A 220 2.36 -3.79 -18.93
C GLU A 220 3.28 -4.93 -19.40
N ALA A 221 4.53 -4.97 -18.90
CA ALA A 221 5.49 -6.02 -19.20
C ALA A 221 5.27 -7.27 -18.33
N GLY A 222 4.39 -7.21 -17.32
CA GLY A 222 4.10 -8.32 -16.40
C GLY A 222 5.26 -8.66 -15.47
N VAL A 223 6.14 -7.69 -15.15
CA VAL A 223 7.23 -7.92 -14.18
C VAL A 223 6.68 -7.83 -12.76
N PHE A 224 6.90 -8.89 -11.98
CA PHE A 224 6.53 -8.95 -10.58
C PHE A 224 7.54 -8.18 -9.72
N CYS A 225 7.07 -7.17 -9.00
CA CYS A 225 7.92 -6.32 -8.16
C CYS A 225 7.50 -6.47 -6.69
N ARG A 226 8.45 -6.75 -5.78
CA ARG A 226 8.15 -6.96 -4.35
C ARG A 226 9.25 -6.42 -3.45
N ALA A 227 8.87 -5.60 -2.47
CA ALA A 227 9.71 -5.22 -1.35
C ALA A 227 9.29 -6.02 -0.14
N ILE A 228 10.26 -6.67 0.49
CA ILE A 228 10.05 -7.56 1.64
C ILE A 228 10.81 -6.95 2.81
N ASP A 229 10.11 -6.65 3.89
CA ASP A 229 10.71 -6.22 5.15
C ASP A 229 10.64 -7.33 6.19
N VAL A 230 11.76 -7.63 6.85
CA VAL A 230 11.81 -8.65 7.92
C VAL A 230 12.35 -8.05 9.22
N VAL A 231 12.00 -8.68 10.34
CA VAL A 231 12.66 -8.41 11.63
C VAL A 231 14.10 -8.94 11.60
N SER A 232 15.05 -8.17 12.13
CA SER A 232 16.48 -8.51 12.13
C SER A 232 16.84 -9.77 12.93
N THR A 233 15.98 -10.17 13.87
CA THR A 233 16.17 -11.38 14.68
C THR A 233 15.80 -12.68 13.95
N MET A 234 15.28 -12.59 12.73
CA MET A 234 14.86 -13.75 11.95
C MET A 234 16.07 -14.55 11.43
N SER A 235 15.98 -15.88 11.44
CA SER A 235 17.05 -16.74 10.93
C SER A 235 17.19 -16.62 9.41
N ALA A 236 18.42 -16.77 8.90
CA ALA A 236 18.72 -16.76 7.47
C ALA A 236 17.86 -17.75 6.65
N GLU A 237 17.63 -18.96 7.19
CA GLU A 237 16.77 -19.98 6.55
C GLU A 237 15.32 -19.49 6.41
N ASN A 238 14.76 -18.88 7.46
CA ASN A 238 13.39 -18.35 7.41
C ASN A 238 13.28 -17.18 6.44
N VAL A 239 14.28 -16.29 6.42
CA VAL A 239 14.31 -15.16 5.46
C VAL A 239 14.40 -15.68 4.02
N ALA A 240 15.25 -16.67 3.75
CA ALA A 240 15.35 -17.31 2.44
C ALA A 240 14.02 -17.94 1.99
N ASN A 241 13.32 -18.63 2.89
CA ASN A 241 12.00 -19.21 2.64
C ASN A 241 10.94 -18.13 2.35
N ILE A 242 10.95 -17.02 3.09
CA ILE A 242 10.05 -15.90 2.83
C ILE A 242 10.28 -15.32 1.43
N ILE A 243 11.55 -15.10 1.04
CA ILE A 243 11.88 -14.54 -0.28
C ILE A 243 11.41 -15.47 -1.40
N THR A 244 11.61 -16.79 -1.27
CA THR A 244 11.19 -17.75 -2.29
C THR A 244 9.67 -17.93 -2.34
N ASP A 245 8.99 -17.91 -1.20
CA ASP A 245 7.53 -17.90 -1.14
C ASP A 245 6.97 -16.63 -1.79
N GLU A 246 7.45 -15.44 -1.43
CA GLU A 246 7.03 -14.16 -2.02
C GLU A 246 7.32 -14.07 -3.52
N LEU A 247 8.46 -14.60 -4.00
CA LEU A 247 8.75 -14.74 -5.44
C LEU A 247 7.70 -15.60 -6.16
N ALA A 248 7.10 -16.56 -5.45
CA ALA A 248 6.04 -17.42 -5.94
C ALA A 248 4.63 -16.88 -5.68
N ASP A 249 4.45 -15.72 -5.02
CA ASP A 249 3.11 -15.21 -4.68
C ASP A 249 2.23 -14.98 -5.92
N VAL A 250 0.97 -15.36 -5.84
CA VAL A 250 -0.01 -15.18 -6.91
C VAL A 250 -0.53 -13.74 -6.95
N ASP A 251 -0.54 -13.03 -5.82
CA ASP A 251 -0.89 -11.61 -5.79
C ASP A 251 0.24 -10.78 -6.39
N ALA A 252 0.09 -10.39 -7.65
CA ALA A 252 1.06 -9.56 -8.36
C ALA A 252 0.83 -8.04 -8.19
N VAL A 253 -0.24 -7.63 -7.53
CA VAL A 253 -0.59 -6.21 -7.33
C VAL A 253 0.11 -5.65 -6.10
N LEU A 254 0.18 -6.45 -5.03
CA LEU A 254 0.90 -6.09 -3.82
C LEU A 254 2.38 -5.84 -4.13
N SER A 255 2.92 -4.68 -3.75
CA SER A 255 4.32 -4.32 -4.05
C SER A 255 5.22 -4.29 -2.83
N GLU A 256 4.66 -4.31 -1.62
CA GLU A 256 5.38 -4.15 -0.36
C GLU A 256 4.73 -5.00 0.74
N VAL A 257 5.55 -5.80 1.42
CA VAL A 257 5.16 -6.67 2.53
C VAL A 257 6.15 -6.58 3.67
N GLY A 258 5.65 -6.72 4.89
CA GLY A 258 6.42 -6.86 6.11
C GLY A 258 6.16 -8.20 6.78
N TYR A 259 7.16 -8.71 7.48
CA TYR A 259 7.10 -9.90 8.32
C TYR A 259 7.62 -9.56 9.71
N ASP A 260 6.68 -9.28 10.62
CA ASP A 260 6.98 -9.15 12.05
C ASP A 260 6.76 -10.49 12.77
N GLU A 261 6.92 -10.49 14.11
CA GLU A 261 6.76 -11.69 14.95
C GLU A 261 5.35 -12.32 14.88
N THR A 262 4.35 -11.56 14.40
CA THR A 262 2.96 -11.99 14.34
C THR A 262 2.50 -12.36 12.92
N GLY A 263 3.35 -12.14 11.92
CA GLY A 263 3.15 -12.61 10.55
C GLY A 263 3.16 -11.51 9.49
N ARG A 264 2.64 -11.87 8.32
CA ARG A 264 2.69 -11.06 7.10
C ARG A 264 1.76 -9.84 7.19
N LEU A 265 2.23 -8.68 6.72
CA LEU A 265 1.49 -7.42 6.76
C LEU A 265 1.86 -6.50 5.58
N THR A 266 1.10 -5.42 5.40
CA THR A 266 1.43 -4.28 4.54
C THR A 266 0.95 -2.97 5.18
N LEU A 267 1.24 -1.82 4.55
CA LEU A 267 0.77 -0.51 5.00
C LEU A 267 -0.37 0.00 4.12
N ILE A 268 -1.40 0.56 4.75
CA ILE A 268 -2.57 1.14 4.07
C ILE A 268 -2.83 2.57 4.56
N GLY A 269 -3.54 3.36 3.75
CA GLY A 269 -4.11 4.63 4.19
C GLY A 269 -5.47 4.41 4.86
N GLU A 270 -5.60 4.78 6.13
CA GLU A 270 -6.86 4.82 6.86
C GLU A 270 -7.43 6.24 6.83
N VAL A 271 -8.60 6.39 6.21
CA VAL A 271 -9.26 7.68 6.01
C VAL A 271 -9.51 8.37 7.36
N THR A 272 -9.22 9.67 7.41
CA THR A 272 -9.37 10.49 8.60
C THR A 272 -9.76 11.92 8.24
N ASP A 273 -10.20 12.69 9.24
CA ASP A 273 -10.43 14.12 9.10
C ASP A 273 -9.38 14.94 9.88
N SER A 274 -8.38 15.47 9.16
CA SER A 274 -7.35 16.36 9.72
C SER A 274 -7.90 17.70 10.21
N TYR A 275 -9.10 18.13 9.80
CA TYR A 275 -9.70 19.41 10.20
C TYR A 275 -10.52 19.30 11.50
N ALA A 276 -10.81 18.08 11.95
CA ALA A 276 -11.55 17.83 13.19
C ALA A 276 -10.63 17.74 14.43
N LEU A 277 -9.32 17.90 14.26
CA LEU A 277 -8.34 17.77 15.33
C LEU A 277 -8.45 18.91 16.34
N THR A 278 -8.20 18.59 17.61
CA THR A 278 -8.18 19.60 18.68
C THR A 278 -6.85 20.35 18.64
N SER A 279 -6.91 21.66 18.44
CA SER A 279 -5.73 22.52 18.48
C SER A 279 -5.18 22.62 19.90
N GLY A 280 -3.87 22.44 20.04
CA GLY A 280 -3.09 22.71 21.23
C GLY A 280 -2.50 24.12 21.23
N ASN A 281 -1.57 24.36 22.17
CA ASN A 281 -0.88 25.64 22.38
C ASN A 281 0.64 25.51 22.13
N ASN A 282 1.03 24.73 21.13
CA ASN A 282 2.44 24.39 20.85
C ASN A 282 3.12 25.33 19.83
N ILE A 283 2.38 26.29 19.26
CA ILE A 283 2.87 27.33 18.34
C ILE A 283 2.36 28.69 18.81
N ASP A 284 3.21 29.70 18.74
CA ASP A 284 2.92 31.09 19.11
C ASP A 284 3.80 32.06 18.31
N LYS A 285 3.64 33.36 18.57
CA LYS A 285 4.42 34.43 17.93
C LYS A 285 5.93 34.38 18.19
N ASP A 286 6.35 33.65 19.22
CA ASP A 286 7.75 33.51 19.62
C ASP A 286 8.38 32.24 19.01
N SER A 287 7.58 31.43 18.31
CA SER A 287 8.03 30.26 17.56
C SER A 287 8.84 30.67 16.33
N VAL A 288 10.00 30.04 16.15
CA VAL A 288 10.93 30.29 15.04
C VAL A 288 11.03 29.05 14.18
N PHE A 289 10.61 29.14 12.92
CA PHE A 289 10.65 28.06 11.95
C PHE A 289 11.81 28.25 10.96
N LEU A 290 12.64 27.23 10.83
CA LEU A 290 13.64 27.11 9.76
C LEU A 290 13.03 26.35 8.58
N VAL A 291 12.90 27.01 7.42
CA VAL A 291 12.13 26.48 6.30
C VAL A 291 12.96 26.40 5.02
N SER A 292 13.22 25.19 4.53
CA SER A 292 13.81 25.00 3.20
C SER A 292 12.75 25.03 2.11
N GLY A 293 13.01 25.73 1.00
CA GLY A 293 12.05 25.88 -0.09
C GLY A 293 10.84 26.74 0.29
N GLY A 294 10.90 27.49 1.39
CA GLY A 294 9.74 28.17 1.99
C GLY A 294 9.35 29.51 1.37
N ALA A 295 10.15 30.04 0.44
CA ALA A 295 9.92 31.38 -0.11
C ALA A 295 9.12 31.40 -1.43
N LYS A 296 8.81 30.21 -1.98
CA LYS A 296 8.11 30.05 -3.27
C LYS A 296 7.23 28.79 -3.25
N GLY A 297 6.24 28.72 -4.14
CA GLY A 297 5.39 27.56 -4.34
C GLY A 297 4.58 27.15 -3.09
N VAL A 298 4.23 25.85 -3.00
CA VAL A 298 3.28 25.33 -1.99
C VAL A 298 3.76 25.52 -0.55
N THR A 299 5.07 25.41 -0.29
CA THR A 299 5.64 25.61 1.05
C THR A 299 5.43 27.04 1.54
N ALA A 300 5.51 28.04 0.64
CA ALA A 300 5.25 29.44 0.99
C ALA A 300 3.80 29.65 1.44
N HIS A 301 2.83 29.01 0.78
CA HIS A 301 1.42 29.07 1.19
C HIS A 301 1.21 28.52 2.60
N CYS A 302 1.85 27.40 2.94
CA CYS A 302 1.78 26.83 4.29
C CYS A 302 2.40 27.76 5.34
N VAL A 303 3.56 28.36 5.05
CA VAL A 303 4.21 29.33 5.94
C VAL A 303 3.35 30.57 6.15
N ILE A 304 2.75 31.12 5.10
CA ILE A 304 1.83 32.25 5.18
C ILE A 304 0.62 31.89 6.05
N GLU A 305 0.08 30.67 5.93
CA GLU A 305 -1.04 30.24 6.75
C GLU A 305 -0.68 30.10 8.24
N ILE A 306 0.52 29.59 8.55
CA ILE A 306 1.05 29.58 9.93
C ILE A 306 1.18 31.03 10.45
N ALA A 307 1.69 31.96 9.63
CA ALA A 307 1.84 33.36 10.01
C ALA A 307 0.49 34.02 10.34
N LYS A 308 -0.56 33.75 9.54
CA LYS A 308 -1.91 34.28 9.78
C LYS A 308 -2.49 33.83 11.12
N GLN A 309 -2.23 32.58 11.52
CA GLN A 309 -2.84 32.02 12.72
C GLN A 309 -2.02 32.31 13.98
N TYR A 310 -0.68 32.30 13.88
CA TYR A 310 0.20 32.33 15.06
C TYR A 310 1.20 33.49 15.08
N GLN A 311 1.32 34.27 14.00
CA GLN A 311 2.27 35.38 13.90
C GLN A 311 3.73 34.96 14.17
N ALA A 312 4.08 33.73 13.81
CA ALA A 312 5.39 33.14 14.05
C ALA A 312 6.49 33.81 13.19
N LYS A 313 7.75 33.43 13.48
CA LYS A 313 8.95 33.92 12.79
C LYS A 313 9.52 32.85 11.86
N PHE A 314 10.04 33.24 10.69
CA PHE A 314 10.49 32.31 9.66
C PHE A 314 11.86 32.67 9.08
N VAL A 315 12.76 31.69 9.08
CA VAL A 315 14.02 31.74 8.33
C VAL A 315 13.82 30.94 7.04
N LEU A 316 13.63 31.63 5.92
CA LEU A 316 13.32 31.02 4.63
C LEU A 316 14.60 30.78 3.81
N LEU A 317 14.81 29.55 3.37
CA LEU A 317 15.98 29.13 2.60
C LEU A 317 15.60 28.76 1.17
N GLY A 318 16.42 29.15 0.21
CA GLY A 318 16.32 28.71 -1.19
C GLY A 318 17.58 29.01 -1.99
N ARG A 319 17.70 28.46 -3.20
CA ARG A 319 18.88 28.69 -4.07
C ARG A 319 18.81 30.00 -4.86
N SER A 320 17.64 30.61 -4.96
CA SER A 320 17.47 31.83 -5.74
C SER A 320 18.11 33.01 -5.01
N SER A 321 18.92 33.80 -5.70
CA SER A 321 19.35 35.10 -5.17
C SER A 321 18.14 35.99 -4.92
N PHE A 322 18.18 36.77 -3.83
CA PHE A 322 17.19 37.79 -3.54
C PHE A 322 17.87 39.14 -3.41
N ASP A 323 17.34 40.13 -4.10
CA ASP A 323 17.75 41.54 -4.01
C ASP A 323 16.47 42.39 -3.97
N ALA A 324 16.36 43.26 -2.96
CA ALA A 324 15.23 44.17 -2.85
C ALA A 324 15.15 45.14 -4.05
N ASN A 325 16.26 45.37 -4.75
CA ASN A 325 16.32 46.22 -5.93
C ASN A 325 16.22 45.38 -7.20
N GLU A 326 15.05 45.42 -7.84
CA GLU A 326 14.83 44.77 -9.12
C GLU A 326 15.68 45.43 -10.24
N PRO A 327 16.20 44.67 -11.22
CA PRO A 327 16.91 45.25 -12.35
C PRO A 327 16.10 46.31 -13.08
N SER A 328 16.76 47.41 -13.49
CA SER A 328 16.11 48.56 -14.12
C SER A 328 15.32 48.22 -15.39
N TRP A 329 15.70 47.18 -16.12
CA TRP A 329 14.99 46.72 -17.32
C TRP A 329 13.67 46.02 -17.02
N ALA A 330 13.48 45.48 -15.81
CA ALA A 330 12.27 44.76 -15.40
C ALA A 330 11.35 45.59 -14.50
N ASN A 331 11.90 46.62 -13.84
CA ASN A 331 11.20 47.40 -12.82
C ASN A 331 9.88 47.99 -13.33
N GLY A 332 8.79 47.75 -12.59
CA GLY A 332 7.44 48.23 -12.90
C GLY A 332 6.70 47.49 -14.02
N ILE A 333 7.32 46.47 -14.64
CA ILE A 333 6.71 45.69 -15.73
C ILE A 333 6.08 44.42 -15.16
N ASN A 334 4.75 44.43 -14.94
CA ASN A 334 4.02 43.29 -14.38
C ASN A 334 3.41 42.34 -15.44
N ASP A 335 3.23 42.83 -16.67
CA ASP A 335 2.73 42.01 -17.78
C ASP A 335 3.82 41.09 -18.33
N GLU A 336 3.52 39.79 -18.46
CA GLU A 336 4.50 38.77 -18.84
C GLU A 336 5.04 38.98 -20.26
N VAL A 337 4.19 39.44 -21.18
CA VAL A 337 4.58 39.70 -22.57
C VAL A 337 5.51 40.92 -22.65
N ALA A 338 5.18 41.98 -21.91
CA ALA A 338 6.01 43.16 -21.78
C ALA A 338 7.36 42.83 -21.11
N LEU A 339 7.37 41.97 -20.10
CA LEU A 339 8.59 41.54 -19.41
C LEU A 339 9.51 40.74 -20.36
N LYS A 340 8.95 39.81 -21.16
CA LYS A 340 9.70 39.09 -22.20
C LYS A 340 10.29 40.05 -23.24
N LYS A 341 9.53 41.08 -23.64
CA LYS A 341 10.02 42.10 -24.58
C LYS A 341 11.17 42.93 -23.99
N ALA A 342 11.06 43.35 -22.73
CA ALA A 342 12.12 44.08 -22.04
C ALA A 342 13.38 43.23 -21.86
N ALA A 343 13.23 41.96 -21.48
CA ALA A 343 14.32 41.00 -21.40
C ALA A 343 15.03 40.79 -22.75
N MET A 344 14.27 40.69 -23.84
CA MET A 344 14.83 40.62 -25.18
C MET A 344 15.66 41.87 -25.53
N GLN A 345 15.18 43.07 -25.20
CA GLN A 345 15.93 44.31 -25.44
C GLN A 345 17.20 44.40 -24.59
N ALA A 346 17.13 43.98 -23.32
CA ALA A 346 18.28 43.94 -22.42
C ALA A 346 19.37 42.96 -22.91
N LEU A 347 18.98 41.76 -23.36
CA LEU A 347 19.91 40.77 -23.93
C LEU A 347 20.58 41.29 -25.21
N ILE A 348 19.82 41.97 -26.09
CA ILE A 348 20.40 42.59 -27.29
C ILE A 348 21.42 43.67 -26.89
N ALA A 349 21.10 44.49 -25.89
CA ALA A 349 21.98 45.56 -25.41
C ALA A 349 23.29 45.03 -24.80
N THR A 350 23.29 43.82 -24.23
CA THR A 350 24.49 43.14 -23.71
C THR A 350 25.24 42.31 -24.76
N GLY A 351 24.82 42.35 -26.04
CA GLY A 351 25.46 41.64 -27.14
C GLY A 351 25.05 40.17 -27.28
N ASP A 352 24.03 39.73 -26.53
CA ASP A 352 23.51 38.37 -26.55
C ASP A 352 22.40 38.16 -27.59
N LYS A 353 22.33 36.97 -28.19
CA LYS A 353 21.21 36.58 -29.06
C LYS A 353 19.98 36.22 -28.20
N PRO A 354 18.83 36.90 -28.35
CA PRO A 354 17.66 36.66 -27.52
C PRO A 354 16.84 35.46 -28.02
N THR A 355 17.33 34.24 -27.77
CA THR A 355 16.54 33.03 -28.04
C THR A 355 15.44 32.85 -26.98
N PRO A 356 14.32 32.14 -27.27
CA PRO A 356 13.28 31.90 -26.28
C PRO A 356 13.80 31.27 -24.97
N VAL A 357 14.75 30.34 -25.07
CA VAL A 357 15.40 29.71 -23.91
C VAL A 357 16.20 30.74 -23.10
N LYS A 358 17.01 31.57 -23.76
CA LYS A 358 17.79 32.63 -23.09
C LYS A 358 16.89 33.68 -22.45
N ILE A 359 15.81 34.11 -23.10
CA ILE A 359 14.84 35.05 -22.53
C ILE A 359 14.21 34.45 -21.27
N SER A 360 13.73 33.21 -21.33
CA SER A 360 13.16 32.51 -20.17
C SER A 360 14.17 32.37 -19.02
N GLN A 361 15.43 32.07 -19.33
CA GLN A 361 16.52 32.03 -18.34
C GLN A 361 16.80 33.40 -17.73
N PHE A 362 16.72 34.47 -18.52
CA PHE A 362 17.00 35.84 -18.10
C PHE A 362 15.88 36.44 -17.23
N ILE A 363 14.62 36.09 -17.49
CA ILE A 363 13.47 36.53 -16.65
C ILE A 363 13.30 35.70 -15.38
N ARG A 364 13.77 34.44 -15.34
CA ARG A 364 13.54 33.52 -14.22
C ARG A 364 14.03 34.06 -12.87
N PRO A 365 15.23 34.68 -12.74
CA PRO A 365 15.67 35.29 -11.49
C PRO A 365 14.76 36.43 -11.03
N VAL A 366 14.28 37.25 -11.96
CA VAL A 366 13.36 38.37 -11.68
C VAL A 366 12.04 37.86 -11.13
N LEU A 367 11.43 36.88 -11.80
CA LEU A 367 10.17 36.27 -11.35
C LEU A 367 10.33 35.60 -9.97
N ALA A 368 11.44 34.89 -9.76
CA ALA A 368 11.74 34.29 -8.46
C ALA A 368 11.91 35.35 -7.36
N ASN A 369 12.59 36.46 -7.65
CA ASN A 369 12.77 37.57 -6.72
C ASN A 369 11.43 38.22 -6.32
N ARG A 370 10.53 38.42 -7.29
CA ARG A 370 9.17 38.92 -7.05
C ARG A 370 8.35 37.99 -6.17
N GLU A 371 8.37 36.69 -6.45
CA GLU A 371 7.63 35.70 -5.65
C GLU A 371 8.14 35.63 -4.20
N ILE A 372 9.47 35.72 -4.00
CA ILE A 372 10.07 35.82 -2.67
C ILE A 372 9.61 37.10 -1.96
N ALA A 373 9.68 38.25 -2.63
CA ALA A 373 9.23 39.53 -2.07
C ALA A 373 7.75 39.51 -1.68
N GLN A 374 6.90 38.91 -2.52
CA GLN A 374 5.46 38.74 -2.24
C GLN A 374 5.22 37.86 -1.02
N THR A 375 5.96 36.75 -0.89
CA THR A 375 5.87 35.86 0.26
C THR A 375 6.27 36.58 1.56
N LEU A 376 7.38 37.32 1.54
CA LEU A 376 7.83 38.11 2.70
C LEU A 376 6.78 39.15 3.11
N ALA A 377 6.25 39.91 2.15
CA ALA A 377 5.22 40.91 2.39
C ALA A 377 3.90 40.30 2.90
N ALA A 378 3.53 39.11 2.42
CA ALA A 378 2.33 38.40 2.88
C ALA A 378 2.47 37.93 4.34
N ILE A 379 3.65 37.44 4.73
CA ILE A 379 3.96 37.06 6.12
C ILE A 379 3.92 38.29 7.03
N GLU A 380 4.54 39.39 6.62
CA GLU A 380 4.53 40.64 7.37
C GLU A 380 3.11 41.21 7.52
N SER A 381 2.32 41.18 6.45
CA SER A 381 0.91 41.62 6.47
C SER A 381 0.04 40.75 7.39
N ALA A 382 0.40 39.48 7.59
CA ALA A 382 -0.25 38.58 8.53
C ALA A 382 0.20 38.80 10.00
N GLY A 383 1.19 39.67 10.23
CA GLY A 383 1.77 39.95 11.55
C GLY A 383 2.94 39.06 11.94
N GLY A 384 3.36 38.14 11.07
CA GLY A 384 4.57 37.33 11.27
C GLY A 384 5.84 38.09 10.87
N GLN A 385 7.00 37.46 11.09
CA GLN A 385 8.30 37.99 10.66
C GLN A 385 9.01 36.97 9.79
N ALA A 386 9.63 37.40 8.69
CA ALA A 386 10.41 36.50 7.85
C ALA A 386 11.68 37.17 7.33
N GLN A 387 12.75 36.40 7.28
CA GLN A 387 13.96 36.76 6.54
C GLN A 387 14.29 35.63 5.56
N TYR A 388 14.66 36.00 4.34
CA TYR A 388 15.08 35.07 3.31
C TYR A 388 16.61 35.06 3.19
N VAL A 389 17.18 33.86 3.04
CA VAL A 389 18.59 33.70 2.74
C VAL A 389 18.81 32.72 1.58
N SER A 390 19.68 33.12 0.67
CA SER A 390 20.07 32.29 -0.47
C SER A 390 21.15 31.30 -0.06
N ALA A 391 20.81 30.02 0.01
CA ALA A 391 21.75 28.94 0.32
C ALA A 391 21.36 27.65 -0.42
N ASP A 392 22.36 26.84 -0.77
CA ASP A 392 22.14 25.46 -1.19
C ASP A 392 21.95 24.59 0.04
N VAL A 393 20.75 24.02 0.17
CA VAL A 393 20.37 23.20 1.33
C VAL A 393 21.18 21.92 1.43
N THR A 394 21.83 21.48 0.36
CA THR A 394 22.68 20.26 0.36
C THR A 394 24.08 20.48 0.97
N ASN A 395 24.39 21.72 1.38
CA ASN A 395 25.66 22.09 1.99
C ASN A 395 25.45 22.62 3.41
N SER A 396 25.69 21.76 4.41
CA SER A 396 25.45 22.08 5.82
C SER A 396 26.24 23.29 6.32
N GLU A 397 27.51 23.44 5.92
CA GLU A 397 28.34 24.58 6.32
C GLU A 397 27.79 25.90 5.78
N SER A 398 27.38 25.90 4.50
CA SER A 398 26.77 27.06 3.84
C SER A 398 25.46 27.45 4.51
N VAL A 399 24.59 26.46 4.79
CA VAL A 399 23.33 26.69 5.51
C VAL A 399 23.59 27.28 6.89
N GLN A 400 24.47 26.67 7.69
CA GLN A 400 24.79 27.16 9.04
C GLN A 400 25.32 28.60 9.04
N ALA A 401 26.27 28.90 8.15
CA ALA A 401 26.83 30.24 8.04
C ALA A 401 25.77 31.28 7.63
N ALA A 402 24.89 30.91 6.70
CA ALA A 402 23.84 31.77 6.17
C ALA A 402 22.75 32.09 7.19
N VAL A 403 22.35 31.12 8.03
CA VAL A 403 21.24 31.28 8.98
C VAL A 403 21.67 31.87 10.33
N LYS A 404 22.94 31.73 10.71
CA LYS A 404 23.46 32.16 12.01
C LYS A 404 23.14 33.63 12.37
N PRO A 405 23.30 34.62 11.48
CA PRO A 405 22.95 36.01 11.80
C PRO A 405 21.45 36.20 12.08
N ILE A 406 20.59 35.50 11.33
CA ILE A 406 19.14 35.58 11.44
C ILE A 406 18.66 34.94 12.75
N ILE A 407 19.22 33.78 13.11
CA ILE A 407 18.91 33.09 14.37
C ILE A 407 19.33 33.94 15.58
N ALA A 408 20.44 34.68 15.49
CA ALA A 408 20.86 35.60 16.55
C ALA A 408 19.85 36.74 16.78
N GLU A 409 19.07 37.11 15.76
CA GLU A 409 18.00 38.11 15.84
C GLU A 409 16.66 37.51 16.27
N PHE A 410 16.24 36.40 15.65
CA PHE A 410 14.92 35.82 15.84
C PHE A 410 14.79 34.98 17.12
N GLY A 411 15.91 34.42 17.59
CA GLY A 411 15.97 33.45 18.69
C GLY A 411 16.12 32.01 18.19
N ASN A 412 16.11 31.07 19.14
CA ASN A 412 16.34 29.65 18.85
C ASN A 412 15.26 29.06 17.94
N VAL A 413 15.68 28.25 16.97
CA VAL A 413 14.78 27.48 16.10
C VAL A 413 13.96 26.49 16.92
N THR A 414 12.63 26.63 16.89
CA THR A 414 11.68 25.73 17.56
C THR A 414 10.98 24.79 16.59
N GLY A 415 11.04 25.05 15.28
CA GLY A 415 10.46 24.18 14.26
C GLY A 415 11.29 24.12 12.98
N ILE A 416 11.25 22.98 12.30
CA ILE A 416 11.81 22.79 10.96
C ILE A 416 10.67 22.46 10.00
N ILE A 417 10.68 23.09 8.82
CA ILE A 417 9.84 22.70 7.69
C ILE A 417 10.74 22.42 6.48
N HIS A 418 10.87 21.15 6.14
CA HIS A 418 11.68 20.71 5.02
C HIS A 418 10.83 20.58 3.74
N GLY A 419 10.66 21.71 3.05
CA GLY A 419 9.91 21.83 1.79
C GLY A 419 10.75 21.86 0.51
N ALA A 420 12.06 21.63 0.58
CA ALA A 420 12.93 21.68 -0.60
C ALA A 420 12.82 20.39 -1.42
N GLY A 421 12.80 20.52 -2.74
CA GLY A 421 12.73 19.39 -3.65
C GLY A 421 13.05 19.79 -5.09
N VAL A 422 13.48 18.80 -5.87
CA VAL A 422 13.63 18.87 -7.32
C VAL A 422 13.01 17.62 -7.94
N LEU A 423 12.60 17.73 -9.20
CA LEU A 423 12.07 16.62 -9.99
C LEU A 423 13.01 16.34 -11.17
N ALA A 424 13.07 15.08 -11.58
CA ALA A 424 13.87 14.63 -12.71
C ALA A 424 13.11 13.58 -13.54
N ASP A 425 11.81 13.76 -13.70
CA ASP A 425 10.86 12.71 -14.09
C ASP A 425 11.17 12.05 -15.45
N LYS A 426 11.44 10.74 -15.39
CA LYS A 426 11.78 9.84 -16.51
C LYS A 426 11.57 8.39 -16.06
N PHE A 427 11.18 7.51 -16.98
CA PHE A 427 11.17 6.06 -16.68
C PHE A 427 12.57 5.59 -16.25
N ILE A 428 12.64 4.56 -15.43
CA ILE A 428 13.88 4.07 -14.82
C ILE A 428 14.99 3.84 -15.85
N GLU A 429 14.66 3.32 -17.04
CA GLU A 429 15.62 3.02 -18.10
C GLU A 429 16.30 4.29 -18.66
N GLN A 430 15.65 5.45 -18.53
CA GLN A 430 16.09 6.75 -19.06
C GLN A 430 16.77 7.65 -18.02
N LYS A 431 16.73 7.27 -16.74
CA LYS A 431 17.34 8.04 -15.63
C LYS A 431 18.86 7.93 -15.62
N THR A 432 19.53 8.91 -15.01
CA THR A 432 20.97 8.89 -14.76
C THR A 432 21.28 8.99 -13.27
N LEU A 433 22.46 8.53 -12.82
CA LEU A 433 22.88 8.70 -11.42
C LEU A 433 22.97 10.17 -11.01
N ALA A 434 23.33 11.07 -11.92
CA ALA A 434 23.38 12.51 -11.63
C ALA A 434 21.98 13.09 -11.32
N GLU A 435 20.93 12.58 -11.99
CA GLU A 435 19.55 12.96 -11.71
C GLU A 435 19.06 12.37 -10.38
N PHE A 436 19.37 11.10 -10.14
CA PHE A 436 19.13 10.46 -8.84
C PHE A 436 19.77 11.27 -7.70
N ASP A 437 21.05 11.61 -7.83
CA ASP A 437 21.80 12.39 -6.83
C ASP A 437 21.19 13.76 -6.58
N ALA A 438 20.78 14.47 -7.62
CA ALA A 438 20.16 15.78 -7.47
C ALA A 438 18.87 15.70 -6.65
N VAL A 439 18.03 14.68 -6.91
CA VAL A 439 16.77 14.46 -6.18
C VAL A 439 17.03 14.01 -4.74
N TYR A 440 17.86 12.97 -4.57
CA TYR A 440 18.21 12.40 -3.28
C TYR A 440 18.81 13.46 -2.34
N ARG A 441 19.89 14.14 -2.78
CA ARG A 441 20.61 15.09 -1.93
C ARG A 441 19.75 16.27 -1.50
N THR A 442 18.88 16.77 -2.39
CA THR A 442 17.99 17.88 -2.05
C THR A 442 17.06 17.55 -0.87
N LYS A 443 16.64 16.29 -0.74
CA LYS A 443 15.78 15.83 0.36
C LYS A 443 16.57 15.35 1.58
N ILE A 444 17.58 14.52 1.37
CA ILE A 444 18.25 13.81 2.47
C ILE A 444 19.37 14.66 3.07
N ASP A 445 20.32 15.14 2.25
CA ASP A 445 21.35 16.07 2.71
C ASP A 445 20.71 17.39 3.14
N GLY A 446 19.67 17.82 2.41
CA GLY A 446 18.84 18.99 2.75
C GLY A 446 18.32 18.95 4.18
N LEU A 447 17.65 17.86 4.56
CA LEU A 447 17.16 17.67 5.93
C LEU A 447 18.32 17.63 6.94
N THR A 448 19.41 16.92 6.61
CA THR A 448 20.60 16.83 7.47
C THR A 448 21.19 18.21 7.76
N SER A 449 21.27 19.08 6.75
CA SER A 449 21.73 20.46 6.91
C SER A 449 20.82 21.27 7.84
N LEU A 450 19.49 21.13 7.74
CA LEU A 450 18.56 21.83 8.65
C LEU A 450 18.68 21.33 10.09
N LEU A 451 18.79 20.02 10.30
CA LEU A 451 18.95 19.43 11.64
C LEU A 451 20.23 19.92 12.32
N SER A 452 21.34 20.01 11.57
CA SER A 452 22.63 20.47 12.09
C SER A 452 22.61 21.90 12.65
N VAL A 453 21.74 22.77 12.13
CA VAL A 453 21.54 24.14 12.64
C VAL A 453 20.96 24.11 14.05
N THR A 454 20.05 23.16 14.31
CA THR A 454 19.41 23.04 15.62
C THR A 454 20.33 22.42 16.65
N GLU A 455 21.10 21.39 16.29
CA GLU A 455 22.04 20.73 17.21
C GLU A 455 23.12 21.68 17.75
N GLN A 456 23.67 22.57 16.91
CA GLN A 456 24.65 23.58 17.35
C GLN A 456 24.06 24.67 18.26
N SER A 457 22.76 24.96 18.09
CA SER A 457 22.09 26.04 18.83
C SER A 457 21.76 25.66 20.28
N PHE A 458 21.83 24.38 20.64
CA PHE A 458 21.48 23.89 21.96
C PHE A 458 22.68 23.25 22.68
N SER A 459 22.99 23.72 23.88
CA SER A 459 24.01 23.13 24.78
C SER A 459 23.59 21.76 25.32
N GLY A 460 23.42 20.77 24.44
CA GLY A 460 23.27 19.35 24.77
C GLY A 460 21.84 18.78 24.85
N LYS A 461 20.77 19.55 24.60
CA LYS A 461 19.39 19.03 24.43
C LYS A 461 18.60 19.87 23.44
N SER A 462 18.26 19.32 22.27
CA SER A 462 17.44 20.01 21.26
C SER A 462 16.05 20.33 21.84
N LYS A 463 15.61 21.59 21.72
CA LYS A 463 14.25 22.04 22.09
C LYS A 463 13.32 22.07 20.88
N LEU A 464 13.62 21.33 19.81
CA LEU A 464 12.80 21.29 18.62
C LEU A 464 11.39 20.78 18.98
N LYS A 465 10.40 21.64 18.81
CA LYS A 465 8.99 21.32 19.06
C LYS A 465 8.32 20.72 17.83
N HIS A 466 8.79 21.08 16.63
CA HIS A 466 8.14 20.73 15.36
C HIS A 466 9.15 20.26 14.31
N LEU A 467 8.88 19.13 13.66
CA LEU A 467 9.56 18.67 12.46
C LEU A 467 8.53 18.34 11.38
N VAL A 468 8.49 19.14 10.32
CA VAL A 468 7.59 18.93 9.19
C VAL A 468 8.40 18.57 7.95
N LEU A 469 8.10 17.42 7.35
CA LEU A 469 8.74 16.93 6.14
C LEU A 469 7.71 16.97 5.00
N PHE A 470 8.04 17.65 3.91
CA PHE A 470 7.22 17.62 2.70
C PHE A 470 7.65 16.40 1.89
N SER A 471 6.99 15.29 2.17
CA SER A 471 7.08 14.07 1.40
C SER A 471 6.11 14.13 0.20
N SER A 472 5.81 12.98 -0.41
CA SER A 472 4.88 12.89 -1.53
C SER A 472 4.14 11.56 -1.51
N ALA A 473 2.89 11.58 -2.00
CA ALA A 473 2.13 10.37 -2.28
C ALA A 473 2.93 9.36 -3.16
N ALA A 474 3.85 9.83 -4.00
CA ALA A 474 4.74 8.96 -4.78
C ALA A 474 5.68 8.11 -3.91
N GLY A 475 6.10 8.58 -2.73
CA GLY A 475 6.88 7.75 -1.80
C GLY A 475 6.07 6.56 -1.26
N PHE A 476 4.81 6.81 -0.89
CA PHE A 476 3.94 5.80 -0.31
C PHE A 476 3.32 4.84 -1.34
N TYR A 477 2.87 5.35 -2.49
CA TYR A 477 2.16 4.58 -3.52
C TYR A 477 3.03 4.22 -4.74
N GLY A 478 4.19 4.83 -4.92
CA GLY A 478 4.92 4.83 -6.20
C GLY A 478 4.27 5.75 -7.23
N ASN A 479 5.02 6.14 -8.27
CA ASN A 479 4.46 6.85 -9.42
C ASN A 479 5.37 6.68 -10.66
N PRO A 480 4.85 6.27 -11.83
CA PRO A 480 5.64 6.15 -13.05
C PRO A 480 6.50 7.37 -13.37
N GLY A 481 7.77 7.13 -13.65
CA GLY A 481 8.78 8.13 -13.98
C GLY A 481 9.44 8.81 -12.79
N GLN A 482 9.07 8.44 -11.56
CA GLN A 482 9.49 9.13 -10.33
C GLN A 482 10.27 8.22 -9.37
N SER A 483 11.03 7.24 -9.87
CA SER A 483 11.73 6.24 -9.04
C SER A 483 12.66 6.86 -7.98
N ASP A 484 13.55 7.78 -8.36
CA ASP A 484 14.42 8.54 -7.45
C ASP A 484 13.67 9.44 -6.48
N TYR A 485 12.55 10.03 -6.91
CA TYR A 485 11.70 10.87 -6.08
C TYR A 485 10.94 10.02 -5.04
N SER A 486 10.38 8.88 -5.43
CA SER A 486 9.74 7.92 -4.52
C SER A 486 10.75 7.40 -3.50
N ILE A 487 11.97 7.04 -3.93
CA ILE A 487 13.08 6.67 -3.05
C ILE A 487 13.31 7.75 -1.98
N ALA A 488 13.54 9.00 -2.39
CA ALA A 488 13.91 10.07 -1.47
C ALA A 488 12.77 10.45 -0.51
N ASN A 489 11.52 10.41 -0.97
CA ASN A 489 10.35 10.68 -0.13
C ASN A 489 10.07 9.54 0.86
N GLU A 490 10.28 8.29 0.46
CA GLU A 490 10.06 7.16 1.37
C GLU A 490 11.10 7.14 2.50
N ILE A 491 12.36 7.51 2.22
CA ILE A 491 13.36 7.73 3.27
C ILE A 491 12.88 8.82 4.25
N LEU A 492 12.33 9.95 3.77
CA LEU A 492 11.77 10.98 4.67
C LEU A 492 10.62 10.43 5.53
N ASN A 493 9.77 9.57 4.98
CA ASN A 493 8.70 8.92 5.73
C ASN A 493 9.26 8.07 6.88
N LYS A 494 10.29 7.24 6.62
CA LYS A 494 10.93 6.44 7.68
C LYS A 494 11.67 7.30 8.70
N THR A 495 12.31 8.39 8.25
CA THR A 495 12.94 9.37 9.13
C THR A 495 11.93 9.99 10.10
N ALA A 496 10.70 10.28 9.66
CA ALA A 496 9.67 10.85 10.54
C ALA A 496 9.34 9.93 11.72
N TYR A 497 9.13 8.63 11.47
CA TYR A 497 8.88 7.66 12.53
C TYR A 497 10.06 7.54 13.50
N ARG A 498 11.30 7.41 12.99
CA ARG A 498 12.48 7.35 13.85
C ARG A 498 12.64 8.62 14.67
N PHE A 499 12.51 9.80 14.04
CA PHE A 499 12.65 11.07 14.74
C PHE A 499 11.62 11.17 15.86
N LYS A 500 10.37 10.76 15.61
CA LYS A 500 9.33 10.73 16.63
C LYS A 500 9.66 9.78 17.78
N ALA A 501 10.18 8.60 17.49
CA ALA A 501 10.60 7.63 18.51
C ALA A 501 11.76 8.17 19.37
N LEU A 502 12.76 8.82 18.75
CA LEU A 502 13.88 9.45 19.44
C LEU A 502 13.49 10.73 20.20
N HIS A 503 12.44 11.42 19.74
CA HIS A 503 11.96 12.68 20.29
C HIS A 503 10.44 12.66 20.54
N PRO A 504 9.94 11.91 21.54
CA PRO A 504 8.51 11.72 21.76
C PRO A 504 7.71 13.02 21.98
N GLN A 505 8.36 14.08 22.45
CA GLN A 505 7.76 15.39 22.73
C GLN A 505 7.69 16.32 21.51
N THR A 506 8.33 15.97 20.40
CA THR A 506 8.28 16.75 19.16
C THR A 506 7.05 16.35 18.35
N GLN A 507 6.36 17.33 17.76
CA GLN A 507 5.35 17.11 16.72
C GLN A 507 6.09 16.84 15.41
N VAL A 508 6.02 15.60 14.92
CA VAL A 508 6.70 15.14 13.71
C VAL A 508 5.66 14.75 12.68
N LEU A 509 5.73 15.36 11.50
CA LEU A 509 4.74 15.19 10.44
C LEU A 509 5.44 15.08 9.09
N SER A 510 5.33 13.91 8.44
CA SER A 510 5.65 13.71 7.03
C SER A 510 4.37 13.74 6.21
N PHE A 511 4.18 14.82 5.45
CA PHE A 511 3.02 14.98 4.58
C PHE A 511 3.31 14.38 3.21
N ASN A 512 2.65 13.28 2.89
CA ASN A 512 2.67 12.67 1.57
C ASN A 512 1.63 13.36 0.68
N TRP A 513 2.03 14.50 0.13
CA TRP A 513 1.17 15.32 -0.71
C TRP A 513 0.87 14.63 -2.05
N GLY A 514 -0.41 14.58 -2.39
CA GLY A 514 -0.89 14.48 -3.77
C GLY A 514 -0.64 15.77 -4.56
N PRO A 515 -1.13 15.87 -5.80
CA PRO A 515 -0.88 17.04 -6.64
C PRO A 515 -1.63 18.28 -6.13
N TRP A 516 -0.93 19.41 -6.07
CA TRP A 516 -1.51 20.69 -5.66
C TRP A 516 -1.98 21.52 -6.87
N ASP A 517 -2.96 22.40 -6.67
CA ASP A 517 -3.39 23.42 -7.64
C ASP A 517 -2.41 24.61 -7.67
N GLY A 518 -1.13 24.30 -7.91
CA GLY A 518 -0.02 25.24 -7.87
C GLY A 518 1.33 24.55 -7.68
N GLY A 519 2.43 25.31 -7.69
CA GLY A 519 3.77 24.78 -7.54
C GLY A 519 4.24 23.96 -8.75
N MET A 520 4.39 22.64 -8.59
CA MET A 520 4.95 21.73 -9.61
C MET A 520 3.91 21.27 -10.66
N VAL A 521 2.62 21.58 -10.48
CA VAL A 521 1.53 21.17 -11.37
C VAL A 521 1.21 22.28 -12.38
N THR A 522 1.34 21.99 -13.67
CA THR A 522 0.95 22.92 -14.75
C THR A 522 -0.54 22.78 -15.11
N PRO A 523 -1.16 23.76 -15.80
CA PRO A 523 -2.56 23.64 -16.24
C PRO A 523 -2.86 22.42 -17.13
N GLU A 524 -1.87 21.92 -17.88
CA GLU A 524 -1.97 20.70 -18.67
C GLU A 524 -2.00 19.46 -17.77
N LEU A 525 -1.10 19.42 -16.78
CA LEU A 525 -1.03 18.33 -15.82
C LEU A 525 -2.30 18.26 -14.96
N LYS A 526 -2.86 19.43 -14.60
CA LYS A 526 -4.15 19.57 -13.93
C LYS A 526 -5.27 18.85 -14.69
N ARG A 527 -5.40 19.12 -16.00
CA ARG A 527 -6.40 18.46 -16.86
C ARG A 527 -6.23 16.94 -16.94
N MET A 528 -4.98 16.46 -16.90
CA MET A 528 -4.70 15.03 -16.90
C MET A 528 -5.09 14.36 -15.57
N PHE A 529 -4.81 15.01 -14.44
CA PHE A 529 -5.23 14.53 -13.12
C PHE A 529 -6.75 14.49 -13.00
N ASP A 530 -7.44 15.54 -13.42
CA ASP A 530 -8.91 15.58 -13.46
C ASP A 530 -9.48 14.42 -14.30
N ALA A 531 -8.87 14.13 -15.45
CA ALA A 531 -9.30 13.04 -16.33
C ALA A 531 -9.08 11.64 -15.74
N ARG A 532 -8.11 11.48 -14.82
CA ARG A 532 -7.81 10.23 -14.12
C ARG A 532 -8.48 10.14 -12.74
N GLY A 533 -9.31 11.11 -12.38
CA GLY A 533 -9.95 11.17 -11.07
C GLY A 533 -8.98 11.41 -9.91
N VAL A 534 -7.78 11.92 -10.18
CA VAL A 534 -6.80 12.29 -9.14
C VAL A 534 -7.22 13.62 -8.54
N TYR A 535 -7.37 13.66 -7.22
CA TYR A 535 -7.76 14.86 -6.48
C TYR A 535 -6.63 15.89 -6.48
N ILE A 536 -6.95 17.11 -6.91
CA ILE A 536 -6.01 18.22 -6.96
C ILE A 536 -6.26 19.10 -5.74
N ILE A 537 -5.25 19.22 -4.88
CA ILE A 537 -5.32 19.89 -3.58
C ILE A 537 -5.34 21.41 -3.79
N PRO A 538 -6.43 22.12 -3.42
CA PRO A 538 -6.43 23.57 -3.43
C PRO A 538 -5.38 24.13 -2.46
N LEU A 539 -4.69 25.21 -2.83
CA LEU A 539 -3.61 25.81 -2.04
C LEU A 539 -4.04 26.14 -0.60
N ASP A 540 -5.18 26.80 -0.43
CA ASP A 540 -5.67 27.16 0.91
C ASP A 540 -6.07 25.93 1.73
N ALA A 541 -6.69 24.93 1.09
CA ALA A 541 -7.13 23.71 1.78
C ALA A 541 -5.94 22.89 2.30
N GLY A 542 -4.90 22.70 1.48
CA GLY A 542 -3.70 21.98 1.89
C GLY A 542 -2.90 22.74 2.95
N ALA A 543 -2.80 24.07 2.85
CA ALA A 543 -2.14 24.89 3.87
C ALA A 543 -2.86 24.82 5.22
N GLN A 544 -4.20 24.92 5.22
CA GLN A 544 -5.01 24.77 6.43
C GLN A 544 -4.91 23.37 7.05
N LEU A 545 -4.85 22.32 6.21
CA LEU A 545 -4.67 20.94 6.68
C LEU A 545 -3.34 20.80 7.41
N LEU A 546 -2.24 21.29 6.83
CA LEU A 546 -0.92 21.27 7.46
C LEU A 546 -0.96 21.97 8.83
N VAL A 547 -1.57 23.16 8.88
CA VAL A 547 -1.64 23.92 10.15
C VAL A 547 -2.48 23.18 11.20
N SER A 548 -3.56 22.51 10.79
CA SER A 548 -4.42 21.74 11.71
C SER A 548 -3.67 20.57 12.34
N GLU A 549 -2.92 19.80 11.54
CA GLU A 549 -2.07 18.70 12.04
C GLU A 549 -0.87 19.20 12.87
N LEU A 550 -0.26 20.32 12.46
CA LEU A 550 0.89 20.91 13.16
C LEU A 550 0.50 21.44 14.54
N ALA A 551 -0.68 22.05 14.64
CA ALA A 551 -1.19 22.63 15.88
C ALA A 551 -1.90 21.61 16.77
N ALA A 552 -2.12 20.37 16.33
CA ALA A 552 -2.84 19.36 17.09
C ALA A 552 -2.20 19.11 18.47
N THR A 553 -3.03 18.80 19.48
CA THR A 553 -2.57 18.48 20.84
C THR A 553 -1.75 17.20 20.91
N ASP A 554 -2.00 16.27 19.99
CA ASP A 554 -1.36 14.98 19.88
C ASP A 554 -0.75 14.77 18.49
N ASN A 555 0.20 13.84 18.41
CA ASN A 555 0.84 13.43 17.16
C ASN A 555 0.33 12.05 16.79
N ARG A 556 -0.96 11.95 16.46
CA ARG A 556 -1.68 10.69 16.23
C ARG A 556 -1.02 9.75 15.21
N CYS A 557 -0.29 10.29 14.25
CA CYS A 557 0.55 9.54 13.31
C CYS A 557 1.65 10.47 12.78
N ALA A 558 2.86 9.95 12.58
CA ALA A 558 3.96 10.72 11.99
C ALA A 558 3.81 10.91 10.47
N GLN A 559 2.97 10.12 9.80
CA GLN A 559 2.81 10.11 8.34
C GLN A 559 1.36 10.39 7.94
N ILE A 560 1.14 11.49 7.22
CA ILE A 560 -0.19 11.91 6.77
C ILE A 560 -0.24 11.83 5.24
N LEU A 561 -1.19 11.09 4.69
CA LEU A 561 -1.49 11.02 3.27
C LEU A 561 -2.51 12.12 2.94
N VAL A 562 -2.26 12.93 1.92
CA VAL A 562 -3.15 14.05 1.56
C VAL A 562 -3.55 13.98 0.10
N GLY A 563 -4.87 14.05 -0.16
CA GLY A 563 -5.48 13.78 -1.45
C GLY A 563 -6.32 12.50 -1.40
N ASN A 564 -6.83 12.07 -2.55
CA ASN A 564 -7.48 10.76 -2.65
C ASN A 564 -6.44 9.64 -2.71
N ASP A 565 -6.86 8.44 -2.30
CA ASP A 565 -6.01 7.25 -2.36
C ASP A 565 -5.66 6.91 -3.82
N LEU A 566 -4.36 6.90 -4.10
CA LEU A 566 -3.80 6.69 -5.44
C LEU A 566 -3.46 5.22 -5.74
N SER A 567 -3.62 4.31 -4.77
CA SER A 567 -3.62 2.86 -5.06
C SER A 567 -4.84 2.44 -5.89
N LYS A 568 -5.86 3.29 -5.86
CA LYS A 568 -7.15 3.12 -6.52
C LYS A 568 -7.08 3.78 -7.88
N ASP A 569 -6.52 3.11 -8.89
CA ASP A 569 -6.91 3.45 -10.26
C ASP A 569 -8.44 3.34 -10.30
N GLN A 570 -9.13 4.49 -10.37
CA GLN A 570 -10.59 4.49 -10.43
C GLN A 570 -10.99 3.62 -11.61
N GLU A 571 -11.96 2.73 -11.38
CA GLU A 571 -12.53 1.89 -12.44
C GLU A 571 -12.66 2.73 -13.71
N PRO A 572 -12.13 2.26 -14.85
CA PRO A 572 -12.25 2.99 -16.09
C PRO A 572 -13.73 3.25 -16.33
N LYS A 573 -14.17 4.52 -16.16
CA LYS A 573 -15.50 4.97 -16.53
C LYS A 573 -15.70 4.61 -18.00
N ASP A 574 -16.55 3.61 -18.25
CA ASP A 574 -17.04 3.19 -19.57
C ASP A 574 -15.99 3.33 -20.69
N GLN A 575 -14.84 2.67 -20.54
CA GLN A 575 -13.96 2.42 -21.67
C GLN A 575 -13.93 0.93 -21.97
N THR A 576 -14.67 0.57 -23.02
CA THR A 576 -14.56 -0.66 -23.80
C THR A 576 -13.15 -0.74 -24.44
N GLN A 577 -12.10 -0.83 -23.64
CA GLN A 577 -10.80 -1.30 -24.11
C GLN A 577 -10.75 -2.80 -23.87
N ASP A 578 -10.70 -3.55 -24.97
CA ASP A 578 -10.37 -4.98 -25.01
C ASP A 578 -8.98 -5.18 -24.39
N PHE A 579 -8.92 -5.33 -23.07
CA PHE A 579 -7.80 -5.98 -22.44
C PHE A 579 -7.99 -7.48 -22.65
N ASP A 580 -7.27 -8.03 -23.61
CA ASP A 580 -7.00 -9.46 -23.72
C ASP A 580 -6.39 -9.90 -22.38
N ILE A 581 -7.21 -10.43 -21.48
CA ILE A 581 -6.73 -11.01 -20.23
C ILE A 581 -5.91 -12.23 -20.61
N LYS A 582 -4.59 -12.15 -20.44
CA LYS A 582 -3.67 -13.27 -20.67
C LYS A 582 -4.11 -14.40 -19.75
N LYS A 583 -4.58 -15.51 -20.32
CA LYS A 583 -4.87 -16.74 -19.56
C LYS A 583 -3.63 -17.10 -18.74
N PRO A 584 -3.74 -17.25 -17.42
CA PRO A 584 -2.61 -17.60 -16.58
C PRO A 584 -2.03 -18.94 -17.06
N GLN A 585 -0.70 -19.02 -17.17
CA GLN A 585 -0.02 -20.26 -17.59
C GLN A 585 -0.03 -21.34 -16.50
N VAL A 586 -0.62 -21.06 -15.34
CA VAL A 586 -0.59 -21.90 -14.16
C VAL A 586 -2.00 -22.38 -13.86
N SER A 587 -2.16 -23.70 -13.77
CA SER A 587 -3.44 -24.37 -13.44
C SER A 587 -3.50 -24.87 -12.00
N ARG A 588 -2.39 -24.80 -11.26
CA ARG A 588 -2.29 -25.24 -9.87
C ARG A 588 -1.57 -24.19 -9.03
N LEU A 589 -2.20 -23.82 -7.93
CA LEU A 589 -1.60 -23.04 -6.86
C LEU A 589 -1.36 -23.92 -5.63
N THR A 590 -0.43 -23.51 -4.80
CA THR A 590 -0.12 -24.18 -3.52
C THR A 590 -0.25 -23.17 -2.39
N LYS A 591 -1.01 -23.51 -1.36
CA LYS A 591 -1.22 -22.68 -0.17
C LYS A 591 -0.72 -23.45 1.05
N ALA A 592 0.23 -22.84 1.77
CA ALA A 592 0.67 -23.37 3.05
C ALA A 592 -0.48 -23.25 4.07
N LEU A 593 -0.60 -24.25 4.95
CA LEU A 593 -1.46 -24.20 6.11
C LEU A 593 -0.60 -23.85 7.31
N GLN A 594 -0.81 -22.70 7.94
CA GLN A 594 -0.16 -22.45 9.22
C GLN A 594 -0.80 -23.33 10.29
N THR A 595 -0.12 -24.41 10.64
CA THR A 595 -0.42 -25.18 11.84
C THR A 595 0.01 -24.39 13.07
N THR A 596 -0.63 -24.64 14.21
CA THR A 596 -0.27 -24.00 15.48
C THR A 596 1.16 -24.37 15.85
N ASN A 597 2.11 -23.44 15.67
CA ASN A 597 3.42 -23.54 16.31
C ASN A 597 3.31 -23.08 17.78
N ALA A 598 4.28 -23.45 18.62
CA ALA A 598 4.27 -23.15 20.06
C ALA A 598 4.11 -21.65 20.41
N THR A 599 4.32 -20.74 19.45
CA THR A 599 4.25 -19.28 19.58
C THR A 599 3.03 -18.62 18.91
N PHE A 600 2.25 -19.33 18.08
CA PHE A 600 1.10 -18.74 17.35
C PHE A 600 -0.07 -19.72 17.28
N THR A 601 -1.20 -19.33 17.88
CA THR A 601 -2.48 -20.06 17.77
C THR A 601 -3.39 -19.31 16.81
N ASN A 602 -3.90 -19.98 15.76
CA ASN A 602 -4.90 -19.40 14.87
C ASN A 602 -6.20 -19.15 15.66
N ALA A 603 -6.37 -17.93 16.14
CA ALA A 603 -7.46 -17.54 17.04
C ALA A 603 -8.85 -17.66 16.38
N PHE A 604 -8.91 -17.61 15.05
CA PHE A 604 -10.14 -17.84 14.30
C PHE A 604 -10.58 -19.30 14.36
N LEU A 605 -9.67 -20.23 14.07
CA LEU A 605 -10.00 -21.66 14.07
C LEU A 605 -10.25 -22.21 15.48
N ALA A 606 -9.72 -21.54 16.52
CA ALA A 606 -10.09 -21.80 17.91
C ALA A 606 -11.58 -21.55 18.19
N ASP A 607 -12.27 -20.75 17.35
CA ASP A 607 -13.71 -20.52 17.42
C ASP A 607 -14.51 -21.48 16.50
N HIS A 608 -13.87 -22.44 15.81
CA HIS A 608 -14.53 -23.44 14.98
C HIS A 608 -14.00 -24.86 15.28
N VAL A 609 -14.44 -25.39 16.43
CA VAL A 609 -13.98 -26.67 17.00
C VAL A 609 -15.12 -27.69 17.05
N ILE A 610 -14.88 -28.90 16.53
CA ILE A 610 -15.84 -30.02 16.57
C ILE A 610 -15.14 -31.22 17.18
N ASP A 611 -15.72 -31.79 18.25
CA ASP A 611 -15.13 -32.93 18.97
C ASP A 611 -13.67 -32.69 19.40
N GLY A 612 -13.36 -31.47 19.85
CA GLY A 612 -12.00 -31.06 20.22
C GLY A 612 -11.04 -30.83 19.04
N ASN A 613 -11.47 -31.03 17.79
CA ASN A 613 -10.66 -30.81 16.60
C ASN A 613 -10.87 -29.42 15.98
N LEU A 614 -9.78 -28.73 15.62
CA LEU A 614 -9.81 -27.48 14.85
C LEU A 614 -10.20 -27.83 13.41
N VAL A 615 -11.43 -27.50 13.01
CA VAL A 615 -11.96 -27.84 11.67
C VAL A 615 -11.96 -26.59 10.82
N LEU A 616 -11.48 -26.68 9.57
CA LEU A 616 -11.59 -25.58 8.61
C LEU A 616 -13.07 -25.39 8.20
N PRO A 617 -13.66 -24.19 8.39
CA PRO A 617 -15.02 -23.92 7.92
C PRO A 617 -15.13 -24.11 6.40
N THR A 618 -16.27 -24.65 5.96
CA THR A 618 -16.52 -24.90 4.53
C THR A 618 -16.48 -23.61 3.70
N VAL A 619 -16.85 -22.49 4.30
CA VAL A 619 -16.84 -21.19 3.64
C VAL A 619 -15.40 -20.70 3.42
N CYS A 620 -14.49 -20.95 4.35
CA CYS A 620 -13.06 -20.63 4.16
C CYS A 620 -12.46 -21.31 2.93
N ALA A 621 -12.86 -22.55 2.63
CA ALA A 621 -12.48 -23.23 1.39
C ALA A 621 -13.04 -22.53 0.14
N ILE A 622 -14.26 -21.98 0.22
CA ILE A 622 -14.86 -21.17 -0.85
C ILE A 622 -14.08 -19.86 -1.04
N ALA A 623 -13.71 -19.14 0.04
CA ALA A 623 -12.82 -17.97 -0.04
C ALA A 623 -11.55 -18.33 -0.81
N TRP A 624 -10.83 -19.35 -0.35
CA TRP A 624 -9.55 -19.71 -0.96
C TRP A 624 -9.67 -20.00 -2.45
N MET A 625 -10.71 -20.73 -2.88
CA MET A 625 -10.94 -20.96 -4.30
C MET A 625 -11.28 -19.66 -5.05
N SER A 626 -12.14 -18.80 -4.49
CA SER A 626 -12.56 -17.55 -5.12
C SER A 626 -11.44 -16.50 -5.22
N GLU A 627 -10.67 -16.31 -4.14
CA GLU A 627 -9.54 -15.38 -4.06
C GLU A 627 -8.44 -15.81 -5.03
N ALA A 628 -8.04 -17.09 -4.97
CA ALA A 628 -7.08 -17.66 -5.90
C ALA A 628 -7.48 -17.48 -7.36
N ALA A 629 -8.78 -17.63 -7.67
CA ALA A 629 -9.28 -17.43 -9.01
C ALA A 629 -9.22 -15.95 -9.43
N VAL A 630 -9.62 -15.02 -8.57
CA VAL A 630 -9.54 -13.58 -8.87
C VAL A 630 -8.09 -13.10 -9.01
N SER A 631 -7.15 -13.63 -8.22
CA SER A 631 -5.72 -13.32 -8.37
C SER A 631 -5.12 -13.84 -9.67
N LEU A 632 -5.57 -15.03 -10.12
CA LEU A 632 -5.12 -15.62 -11.40
C LEU A 632 -5.75 -14.94 -12.63
N TYR A 633 -6.99 -14.46 -12.51
CA TYR A 633 -7.77 -13.86 -13.59
C TYR A 633 -8.10 -12.41 -13.24
N THR A 634 -7.07 -11.56 -13.23
CA THR A 634 -7.19 -10.14 -12.92
C THR A 634 -8.19 -9.43 -13.84
N GLY A 635 -8.95 -8.47 -13.30
CA GLY A 635 -10.03 -7.78 -14.03
C GLY A 635 -11.38 -8.52 -14.05
N TYR A 636 -11.48 -9.68 -13.40
CA TYR A 636 -12.75 -10.31 -13.09
C TYR A 636 -13.11 -10.18 -11.60
N HIS A 637 -14.40 -10.25 -11.29
CA HIS A 637 -14.95 -10.35 -9.95
C HIS A 637 -15.60 -11.72 -9.74
N TYR A 638 -15.47 -12.27 -8.54
CA TYR A 638 -16.23 -13.44 -8.14
C TYR A 638 -17.73 -13.11 -8.04
N GLN A 639 -18.56 -13.88 -8.74
CA GLN A 639 -20.03 -13.71 -8.77
C GLN A 639 -20.76 -14.85 -8.05
N GLY A 640 -20.11 -15.99 -7.85
CA GLY A 640 -20.72 -17.14 -7.21
C GLY A 640 -20.12 -18.48 -7.61
N LEU A 641 -20.74 -19.55 -7.15
CA LEU A 641 -20.38 -20.92 -7.47
C LEU A 641 -21.58 -21.80 -7.78
N GLU A 642 -21.31 -22.90 -8.46
CA GLU A 642 -22.23 -24.00 -8.75
C GLU A 642 -21.58 -25.31 -8.31
N ASN A 643 -22.39 -26.33 -8.01
CA ASN A 643 -21.94 -27.70 -7.76
C ASN A 643 -20.87 -27.85 -6.66
N TYR A 644 -20.97 -27.06 -5.59
CA TYR A 644 -20.07 -27.15 -4.44
C TYR A 644 -20.19 -28.51 -3.74
N LYS A 645 -19.05 -29.13 -3.40
CA LYS A 645 -18.96 -30.42 -2.70
C LYS A 645 -17.88 -30.42 -1.63
N LEU A 646 -18.25 -30.88 -0.44
CA LEU A 646 -17.34 -31.30 0.63
C LEU A 646 -17.01 -32.79 0.45
N PHE A 647 -15.75 -33.12 0.13
CA PHE A 647 -15.29 -34.52 0.03
C PHE A 647 -14.75 -35.04 1.36
N LYS A 648 -13.83 -34.28 1.98
CA LYS A 648 -13.23 -34.58 3.29
C LYS A 648 -12.81 -33.27 3.96
N GLY A 649 -13.36 -32.96 5.13
CA GLY A 649 -12.99 -31.77 5.90
C GLY A 649 -11.50 -31.76 6.26
N ILE A 650 -10.94 -30.56 6.44
CA ILE A 650 -9.56 -30.35 6.91
C ILE A 650 -9.58 -30.12 8.42
N THR A 651 -8.75 -30.85 9.14
CA THR A 651 -8.51 -30.74 10.59
C THR A 651 -7.06 -30.34 10.83
N LEU A 652 -6.77 -29.43 11.78
CA LEU A 652 -5.41 -28.86 11.94
C LEU A 652 -4.66 -29.25 13.21
N ASN A 653 -5.32 -29.83 14.22
CA ASN A 653 -4.70 -30.26 15.47
C ASN A 653 -4.53 -31.78 15.50
N HIS A 654 -3.56 -32.30 14.72
CA HIS A 654 -3.23 -33.72 14.74
C HIS A 654 -2.17 -34.04 15.80
N GLU A 655 -2.38 -35.08 16.61
CA GLU A 655 -1.30 -35.70 17.39
C GLU A 655 -0.30 -36.38 16.43
N LYS A 656 1.01 -36.29 16.74
CA LYS A 656 2.08 -36.91 15.94
C LYS A 656 1.84 -38.42 15.78
N GLY A 657 1.36 -38.87 14.62
CA GLY A 657 1.27 -40.30 14.28
C GLY A 657 0.14 -40.74 13.34
N ASP A 658 -0.88 -39.92 13.08
CA ASP A 658 -2.13 -40.37 12.42
C ASP A 658 -2.08 -40.51 10.88
N GLY A 659 -0.87 -40.46 10.28
CA GLY A 659 -0.64 -40.77 8.87
C GLY A 659 -1.37 -39.90 7.83
N ASN A 660 -2.07 -38.83 8.25
CA ASN A 660 -2.83 -37.89 7.44
C ASN A 660 -2.26 -36.46 7.48
N GLN A 661 -1.01 -36.29 7.92
CA GLN A 661 -0.39 -34.97 8.09
C GLN A 661 0.03 -34.39 6.72
N PHE A 662 -0.37 -33.14 6.47
CA PHE A 662 0.07 -32.33 5.34
C PHE A 662 0.17 -30.87 5.78
N ASP A 663 1.20 -30.18 5.29
CA ASP A 663 1.48 -28.78 5.64
C ASP A 663 1.05 -27.81 4.52
N GLU A 664 0.64 -28.35 3.36
CA GLU A 664 0.21 -27.57 2.19
C GLU A 664 -1.03 -28.19 1.52
N VAL A 665 -1.84 -27.32 0.93
CA VAL A 665 -2.94 -27.69 0.04
C VAL A 665 -2.70 -27.13 -1.36
N ASN A 666 -3.20 -27.85 -2.37
CA ASN A 666 -3.19 -27.43 -3.76
C ASN A 666 -4.59 -26.96 -4.16
N ILE A 667 -4.66 -25.85 -4.89
CA ILE A 667 -5.87 -25.33 -5.51
C ILE A 667 -5.69 -25.48 -7.02
N ASP A 668 -6.40 -26.44 -7.61
CA ASP A 668 -6.38 -26.72 -9.04
C ASP A 668 -7.55 -26.02 -9.74
N PHE A 669 -7.27 -25.36 -10.87
CA PHE A 669 -8.26 -24.73 -11.74
C PHE A 669 -8.28 -25.33 -13.13
N LYS A 670 -9.49 -25.53 -13.67
CA LYS A 670 -9.72 -25.88 -15.07
C LYS A 670 -10.78 -24.96 -15.66
N VAL A 671 -10.44 -24.26 -16.73
CA VAL A 671 -11.41 -23.44 -17.48
C VAL A 671 -12.49 -24.35 -18.08
N LEU A 672 -13.75 -24.06 -17.78
CA LEU A 672 -14.92 -24.76 -18.30
C LEU A 672 -15.54 -24.01 -19.48
N ALA A 673 -15.66 -22.69 -19.37
CA ALA A 673 -16.18 -21.81 -20.41
C ALA A 673 -15.63 -20.40 -20.22
N ASP A 674 -15.47 -19.67 -21.32
CA ASP A 674 -14.92 -18.31 -21.35
C ASP A 674 -15.61 -17.55 -22.49
N SER A 675 -16.44 -16.58 -22.15
CA SER A 675 -17.16 -15.73 -23.10
C SER A 675 -16.58 -14.32 -23.21
N GLY A 676 -15.43 -14.05 -22.59
CA GLY A 676 -14.87 -12.70 -22.44
C GLY A 676 -15.47 -11.93 -21.26
N ASP A 677 -16.79 -11.85 -21.13
CA ASP A 677 -17.45 -11.16 -20.01
C ASP A 677 -17.68 -12.04 -18.78
N THR A 678 -17.76 -13.35 -18.99
CA THR A 678 -17.98 -14.36 -17.96
C THR A 678 -17.03 -15.53 -18.14
N LEU A 679 -16.41 -15.94 -17.04
CA LEU A 679 -15.45 -17.04 -16.97
C LEU A 679 -15.95 -18.08 -15.97
N LYS A 680 -16.10 -19.33 -16.42
CA LYS A 680 -16.44 -20.47 -15.56
C LYS A 680 -15.22 -21.37 -15.33
N LEU A 681 -14.94 -21.68 -14.08
CA LEU A 681 -13.78 -22.46 -13.64
C LEU A 681 -14.21 -23.65 -12.78
N ASP A 682 -13.72 -24.86 -13.04
CA ASP A 682 -13.75 -25.96 -12.06
C ASP A 682 -12.56 -25.76 -11.12
N ALA A 683 -12.83 -25.66 -9.82
CA ALA A 683 -11.85 -25.47 -8.77
C ALA A 683 -11.86 -26.67 -7.81
N LYS A 684 -10.68 -27.14 -7.40
CA LYS A 684 -10.53 -28.24 -6.43
C LYS A 684 -9.44 -27.95 -5.43
N ILE A 685 -9.71 -28.24 -4.17
CA ILE A 685 -8.71 -28.23 -3.09
C ILE A 685 -8.30 -29.66 -2.77
N SER A 686 -7.01 -29.93 -2.79
CA SER A 686 -6.45 -31.25 -2.47
C SER A 686 -5.17 -31.15 -1.64
N SER A 687 -4.81 -32.21 -0.91
CA SER A 687 -3.51 -32.35 -0.23
C SER A 687 -2.76 -33.58 -0.76
N THR A 688 -1.45 -33.62 -0.53
CA THR A 688 -0.62 -34.80 -0.82
C THR A 688 -0.11 -35.34 0.51
N VAL A 689 -0.52 -36.56 0.85
CA VAL A 689 -0.09 -37.22 2.10
C VAL A 689 1.09 -38.14 1.78
N ALA A 690 2.19 -37.94 2.51
CA ALA A 690 3.39 -38.77 2.37
C ALA A 690 3.14 -40.20 2.85
N ASN A 691 3.51 -41.18 2.05
CA ASN A 691 3.49 -42.60 2.36
C ASN A 691 4.91 -43.18 2.17
N SER A 692 5.20 -44.33 2.78
CA SER A 692 6.52 -44.99 2.75
C SER A 692 6.98 -45.45 1.35
N SER A 693 6.16 -45.23 0.32
CA SER A 693 6.43 -45.44 -1.10
C SER A 693 6.50 -44.08 -1.80
N SER A 694 7.51 -43.84 -2.65
CA SER A 694 7.88 -42.54 -3.26
C SER A 694 6.82 -41.77 -4.08
N ASN A 695 5.54 -42.16 -4.10
CA ASN A 695 4.43 -41.40 -4.68
C ASN A 695 3.33 -41.18 -3.62
N GLY A 696 3.29 -39.96 -3.06
CA GLY A 696 2.26 -39.51 -2.11
C GLY A 696 0.83 -39.67 -2.64
N LYS A 697 -0.13 -39.98 -1.77
CA LYS A 697 -1.55 -40.12 -2.16
C LYS A 697 -2.25 -38.77 -2.13
N THR A 698 -2.88 -38.38 -3.23
CA THR A 698 -3.73 -37.17 -3.29
C THR A 698 -5.06 -37.40 -2.57
N VAL A 699 -5.43 -36.48 -1.69
CA VAL A 699 -6.71 -36.44 -0.99
C VAL A 699 -7.47 -35.19 -1.42
N PHE A 700 -8.65 -35.35 -2.01
CA PHE A 700 -9.53 -34.22 -2.35
C PHE A 700 -10.35 -33.82 -1.13
N HIS A 701 -10.40 -32.51 -0.85
CA HIS A 701 -11.10 -31.95 0.29
C HIS A 701 -12.38 -31.21 -0.12
N TYR A 702 -12.26 -30.32 -1.10
CA TYR A 702 -13.36 -29.45 -1.56
C TYR A 702 -13.34 -29.29 -3.08
N GLY A 703 -14.48 -28.96 -3.69
CA GLY A 703 -14.52 -28.55 -5.09
C GLY A 703 -15.81 -27.85 -5.48
N ALA A 704 -15.73 -26.96 -6.47
CA ALA A 704 -16.86 -26.17 -6.96
C ALA A 704 -16.60 -25.66 -8.39
N GLN A 705 -17.66 -25.22 -9.06
CA GLN A 705 -17.57 -24.50 -10.33
C GLN A 705 -17.77 -23.01 -10.05
N LEU A 706 -16.70 -22.21 -10.14
CA LEU A 706 -16.74 -20.77 -9.90
C LEU A 706 -17.21 -20.03 -11.15
N THR A 707 -17.95 -18.95 -10.94
CA THR A 707 -18.30 -17.98 -11.97
C THR A 707 -17.64 -16.64 -11.65
N LEU A 708 -16.82 -16.16 -12.56
CA LEU A 708 -16.22 -14.83 -12.52
C LEU A 708 -16.81 -13.94 -13.62
N VAL A 709 -17.02 -12.66 -13.34
CA VAL A 709 -17.63 -11.68 -14.26
C VAL A 709 -16.81 -10.40 -14.31
N ARG A 710 -16.75 -9.73 -15.47
CA ARG A 710 -16.09 -8.42 -15.57
C ARG A 710 -16.87 -7.29 -14.89
N ARG A 711 -18.20 -7.41 -14.88
CA ARG A 711 -19.11 -6.44 -14.25
C ARG A 711 -20.02 -7.18 -13.29
N ARG A 712 -20.09 -6.70 -12.05
CA ARG A 712 -21.00 -7.24 -11.04
C ARG A 712 -22.46 -6.98 -11.42
N ASP A 713 -23.33 -7.91 -11.07
CA ASP A 713 -24.77 -7.72 -11.19
C ASP A 713 -25.26 -6.66 -10.18
N ASP A 714 -26.31 -5.91 -10.54
CA ASP A 714 -26.99 -5.01 -9.62
C ASP A 714 -27.63 -5.80 -8.45
N LEU A 715 -27.68 -5.19 -7.25
CA LEU A 715 -28.30 -5.82 -6.08
C LEU A 715 -29.83 -5.94 -6.27
N PRO A 716 -30.40 -7.16 -6.30
CA PRO A 716 -31.84 -7.34 -6.40
C PRO A 716 -32.56 -6.86 -5.15
N ILE A 717 -33.82 -6.42 -5.27
CA ILE A 717 -34.65 -6.02 -4.12
C ILE A 717 -35.73 -7.08 -3.87
N THR A 718 -35.96 -7.43 -2.59
CA THR A 718 -37.01 -8.36 -2.18
C THR A 718 -38.28 -7.64 -1.73
N ASN A 719 -39.43 -8.25 -2.02
CA ASN A 719 -40.76 -7.80 -1.54
C ASN A 719 -41.16 -8.44 -0.20
N LEU A 720 -40.25 -9.16 0.47
CA LEU A 720 -40.48 -9.72 1.80
C LEU A 720 -40.82 -8.60 2.80
N GLN A 721 -41.78 -8.89 3.68
CA GLN A 721 -42.05 -8.08 4.85
C GLN A 721 -41.10 -8.51 5.95
N LEU A 722 -40.24 -7.59 6.38
CA LEU A 722 -39.17 -7.84 7.35
C LEU A 722 -39.39 -6.90 8.56
N PRO A 723 -39.31 -7.39 9.80
CA PRO A 723 -39.42 -6.57 11.00
C PRO A 723 -38.17 -5.70 11.17
N ALA A 724 -38.24 -4.55 11.82
CA ALA A 724 -37.06 -3.72 12.07
C ALA A 724 -35.97 -4.50 12.85
N LEU A 725 -34.70 -4.29 12.47
CA LEU A 725 -33.57 -4.90 13.17
C LEU A 725 -33.34 -4.19 14.50
N SER A 726 -33.07 -4.97 15.55
CA SER A 726 -32.63 -4.47 16.85
C SER A 726 -31.10 -4.59 16.97
N SER A 727 -30.48 -3.67 17.70
CA SER A 727 -29.07 -3.80 18.10
C SER A 727 -28.86 -4.81 19.24
N ASP A 728 -29.92 -5.18 19.95
CA ASP A 728 -29.84 -6.08 21.09
C ASP A 728 -29.85 -7.55 20.65
N VAL A 729 -28.96 -8.36 21.24
CA VAL A 729 -28.95 -9.81 21.04
C VAL A 729 -30.02 -10.46 21.92
N SER A 730 -30.89 -11.28 21.34
CA SER A 730 -31.97 -11.93 22.10
C SER A 730 -31.45 -13.07 22.98
N VAL A 731 -32.19 -13.35 24.06
CA VAL A 731 -31.89 -14.47 24.98
C VAL A 731 -31.87 -15.79 24.22
N GLU A 732 -32.77 -15.95 23.25
CA GLU A 732 -32.83 -17.14 22.42
C GLU A 732 -31.60 -17.28 21.53
N ALA A 733 -31.19 -16.22 20.83
CA ALA A 733 -29.97 -16.24 20.01
C ALA A 733 -28.72 -16.58 20.83
N THR A 734 -28.59 -15.98 22.02
CA THR A 734 -27.49 -16.27 22.95
C THR A 734 -27.47 -17.75 23.35
N ALA A 735 -28.64 -18.34 23.62
CA ALA A 735 -28.73 -19.73 24.04
C ALA A 735 -28.25 -20.73 22.97
N LEU A 736 -28.39 -20.42 21.67
CA LEU A 736 -27.95 -21.29 20.56
C LEU A 736 -26.45 -21.62 20.63
N TYR A 737 -25.62 -20.64 21.02
CA TYR A 737 -24.16 -20.79 21.13
C TYR A 737 -23.70 -21.38 22.47
N GLN A 738 -24.63 -21.65 23.39
CA GLN A 738 -24.32 -22.14 24.74
C GLN A 738 -24.86 -23.56 24.98
N ASN A 739 -25.99 -23.92 24.36
CA ASN A 739 -26.68 -25.18 24.62
C ASN A 739 -26.27 -26.34 23.69
N GLY A 740 -25.20 -26.17 22.88
CA GLY A 740 -24.75 -27.18 21.91
C GLY A 740 -25.54 -27.20 20.59
N THR A 741 -26.40 -26.20 20.33
CA THR A 741 -27.00 -26.03 19.00
C THR A 741 -25.93 -25.63 17.99
N LEU A 742 -25.12 -24.63 18.33
CA LEU A 742 -24.00 -24.12 17.55
C LEU A 742 -22.72 -24.28 18.38
N PHE A 743 -21.66 -24.80 17.77
CA PHE A 743 -20.34 -24.99 18.41
C PHE A 743 -19.40 -23.77 18.26
N HIS A 744 -19.85 -22.74 17.54
CA HIS A 744 -19.07 -21.57 17.15
C HIS A 744 -18.67 -20.67 18.33
N GLY A 745 -17.40 -20.26 18.35
CA GLY A 745 -16.83 -19.27 19.28
C GLY A 745 -17.11 -17.83 18.83
N GLU A 746 -16.65 -16.86 19.62
CA GLU A 746 -17.13 -15.46 19.59
C GLU A 746 -16.98 -14.77 18.23
N SER A 747 -15.95 -15.07 17.45
CA SER A 747 -15.75 -14.49 16.12
C SER A 747 -16.79 -14.92 15.07
N LEU A 748 -17.48 -16.03 15.31
CA LEU A 748 -18.50 -16.62 14.43
C LEU A 748 -19.92 -16.54 15.01
N GLN A 749 -20.11 -15.80 16.11
CA GLN A 749 -21.43 -15.59 16.74
C GLN A 749 -22.18 -14.44 16.09
N GLY A 750 -22.74 -14.71 14.91
CA GLY A 750 -23.42 -13.69 14.11
C GLY A 750 -24.94 -13.66 14.18
N ILE A 751 -25.60 -14.60 14.86
CA ILE A 751 -27.07 -14.59 15.02
C ILE A 751 -27.44 -13.68 16.18
N THR A 752 -28.22 -12.64 15.92
CA THR A 752 -28.67 -11.68 16.93
C THR A 752 -30.10 -11.93 17.39
N ASP A 753 -30.96 -12.48 16.52
CA ASP A 753 -32.32 -12.87 16.90
C ASP A 753 -32.89 -14.02 16.04
N VAL A 754 -33.80 -14.80 16.63
CA VAL A 754 -34.59 -15.84 15.94
C VAL A 754 -36.01 -15.31 15.74
N ILE A 755 -36.23 -14.57 14.65
CA ILE A 755 -37.50 -13.88 14.38
C ILE A 755 -38.66 -14.88 14.20
N SER A 756 -38.44 -15.96 13.44
CA SER A 756 -39.44 -17.02 13.27
C SER A 756 -38.81 -18.34 12.85
N CYS A 757 -39.36 -19.46 13.29
CA CYS A 757 -38.94 -20.81 12.90
C CYS A 757 -40.16 -21.73 12.87
N ASN A 758 -40.42 -22.38 11.73
CA ASN A 758 -41.51 -23.35 11.56
C ASN A 758 -41.04 -24.54 10.70
N GLU A 759 -41.94 -25.47 10.39
CA GLU A 759 -41.67 -26.71 9.65
C GLU A 759 -41.10 -26.51 8.23
N THR A 760 -41.13 -25.30 7.66
CA THR A 760 -40.67 -25.05 6.28
C THR A 760 -39.79 -23.82 6.13
N SER A 761 -39.66 -22.99 7.16
CA SER A 761 -38.88 -21.74 7.07
C SER A 761 -38.23 -21.32 8.39
N LEU A 762 -37.16 -20.55 8.28
CA LEU A 762 -36.48 -19.85 9.36
C LEU A 762 -36.15 -18.43 8.91
N LEU A 763 -36.42 -17.45 9.77
CA LEU A 763 -35.97 -16.07 9.60
C LEU A 763 -35.13 -15.66 10.80
N LEU A 764 -33.90 -15.22 10.54
CA LEU A 764 -32.95 -14.75 11.55
C LEU A 764 -32.62 -13.27 11.32
N ALA A 765 -32.34 -12.56 12.41
CA ALA A 765 -31.55 -11.33 12.39
C ALA A 765 -30.09 -11.68 12.68
N CYS A 766 -29.17 -11.04 11.95
CA CYS A 766 -27.75 -11.32 12.03
C CYS A 766 -26.90 -10.04 11.97
N SER A 767 -25.71 -10.10 12.56
CA SER A 767 -24.63 -9.12 12.44
C SER A 767 -23.32 -9.82 12.78
N VAL A 768 -22.29 -9.69 11.94
CA VAL A 768 -20.98 -10.27 12.29
C VAL A 768 -20.26 -9.32 13.27
N PRO A 769 -19.84 -9.80 14.44
CA PRO A 769 -19.34 -8.93 15.50
C PRO A 769 -17.95 -8.36 15.18
N SER A 770 -17.68 -7.11 15.60
CA SER A 770 -16.36 -6.47 15.41
C SER A 770 -15.19 -7.28 16.00
N ILE A 771 -15.42 -8.15 17.01
CA ILE A 771 -14.38 -9.02 17.58
C ILE A 771 -13.75 -9.93 16.52
N ALA A 772 -14.52 -10.28 15.48
CA ALA A 772 -14.04 -11.06 14.36
C ALA A 772 -12.89 -10.36 13.62
N LYS A 773 -12.78 -9.01 13.70
CA LYS A 773 -11.63 -8.25 13.18
C LYS A 773 -10.31 -8.62 13.85
N PHE A 774 -10.35 -8.98 15.13
CA PHE A 774 -9.17 -9.27 15.94
C PHE A 774 -8.86 -10.77 15.99
N LYS A 775 -9.80 -11.62 15.56
CA LYS A 775 -9.69 -13.09 15.53
C LYS A 775 -9.84 -13.64 14.11
N GLN A 776 -9.10 -13.07 13.16
CA GLN A 776 -9.16 -13.47 11.75
C GLN A 776 -8.23 -14.64 11.43
N GLY A 777 -7.17 -14.84 12.22
CA GLY A 777 -6.11 -15.78 11.86
C GLY A 777 -5.58 -15.46 10.46
N GLU A 778 -5.54 -16.46 9.59
CA GLU A 778 -5.14 -16.32 8.19
C GLU A 778 -6.28 -15.82 7.25
N PHE A 779 -7.48 -15.57 7.77
CA PHE A 779 -8.67 -15.16 7.01
C PHE A 779 -8.93 -13.66 7.16
N VAL A 780 -7.98 -12.87 6.66
CA VAL A 780 -7.99 -11.41 6.79
C VAL A 780 -9.24 -10.82 6.15
N ILE A 781 -9.93 -9.93 6.86
CA ILE A 781 -10.94 -9.03 6.28
C ILE A 781 -10.22 -7.73 5.93
N PRO A 782 -10.00 -7.41 4.64
CA PRO A 782 -9.42 -6.14 4.25
C PRO A 782 -10.35 -5.00 4.69
N VAL A 783 -9.82 -4.00 5.39
CA VAL A 783 -10.64 -2.95 6.02
C VAL A 783 -10.78 -1.72 5.13
N ASN A 784 -9.91 -1.53 4.12
CA ASN A 784 -9.85 -0.26 3.37
C ASN A 784 -9.50 -0.37 1.86
N THR A 785 -9.38 -1.56 1.28
CA THR A 785 -9.15 -1.71 -0.17
C THR A 785 -10.46 -1.62 -0.97
N VAL A 786 -10.45 -0.98 -2.14
CA VAL A 786 -11.62 -0.82 -3.03
C VAL A 786 -12.21 -2.15 -3.49
N HIS A 787 -11.38 -3.18 -3.48
CA HIS A 787 -11.83 -4.54 -3.61
C HIS A 787 -11.93 -5.12 -2.20
N SER A 788 -13.14 -5.59 -1.89
CA SER A 788 -13.46 -6.56 -0.85
C SER A 788 -13.27 -6.16 0.61
N ASN A 789 -14.30 -5.53 1.19
CA ASN A 789 -14.73 -5.93 2.52
C ASN A 789 -15.42 -7.31 2.42
N HIS A 790 -14.69 -8.34 1.97
CA HIS A 790 -15.21 -9.70 1.94
C HIS A 790 -15.13 -10.24 3.36
N ASN A 791 -16.24 -10.14 4.09
CA ASN A 791 -16.34 -10.79 5.38
C ASN A 791 -16.88 -12.21 5.16
N ILE A 792 -15.97 -13.17 4.98
CA ILE A 792 -16.39 -14.56 4.78
C ILE A 792 -17.13 -15.15 5.99
N PHE A 793 -16.99 -14.55 7.17
CA PHE A 793 -17.66 -15.03 8.38
C PHE A 793 -19.18 -14.91 8.28
N ALA A 794 -19.69 -13.93 7.51
CA ALA A 794 -21.13 -13.81 7.27
C ALA A 794 -21.69 -14.99 6.47
N ASN A 795 -20.88 -15.57 5.58
CA ASN A 795 -21.29 -16.71 4.77
C ASN A 795 -21.42 -17.99 5.61
N ASP A 796 -20.70 -18.11 6.72
CA ASP A 796 -20.83 -19.26 7.63
C ASP A 796 -22.24 -19.36 8.24
N LEU A 797 -22.87 -18.21 8.48
CA LEU A 797 -24.22 -18.11 9.04
C LEU A 797 -25.29 -18.78 8.17
N VAL A 798 -25.03 -19.00 6.87
CA VAL A 798 -25.90 -19.80 5.98
C VAL A 798 -26.06 -21.21 6.53
N TYR A 799 -24.95 -21.86 6.88
CA TYR A 799 -24.99 -23.23 7.42
C TYR A 799 -25.35 -23.25 8.90
N GLN A 800 -25.04 -22.19 9.67
CA GLN A 800 -25.56 -22.03 11.03
C GLN A 800 -27.10 -21.96 11.02
N ALA A 801 -27.71 -21.24 10.08
CA ALA A 801 -29.17 -21.16 9.95
C ALA A 801 -29.81 -22.53 9.68
N MET A 802 -29.19 -23.35 8.82
CA MET A 802 -29.64 -24.73 8.61
C MET A 802 -29.53 -25.55 9.89
N LEU A 803 -28.42 -25.43 10.63
CA LEU A 803 -28.19 -26.14 11.89
C LEU A 803 -29.21 -25.73 12.97
N VAL A 804 -29.54 -24.44 13.08
CA VAL A 804 -30.60 -23.94 13.97
C VAL A 804 -31.95 -24.54 13.60
N TRP A 805 -32.32 -24.54 12.32
CA TRP A 805 -33.58 -25.11 11.87
C TRP A 805 -33.66 -26.62 12.16
N VAL A 806 -32.62 -27.39 11.81
CA VAL A 806 -32.54 -28.84 12.08
C VAL A 806 -32.65 -29.14 13.57
N ARG A 807 -31.93 -28.38 14.41
CA ARG A 807 -32.00 -28.55 15.87
C ARG A 807 -33.41 -28.30 16.40
N LYS A 808 -34.04 -27.20 16.00
CA LYS A 808 -35.35 -26.79 16.54
C LYS A 808 -36.50 -27.67 16.03
N GLN A 809 -36.45 -28.12 14.78
CA GLN A 809 -37.53 -28.91 14.20
C GLN A 809 -37.33 -30.42 14.36
N LEU A 810 -36.08 -30.90 14.38
CA LEU A 810 -35.76 -32.33 14.34
C LEU A 810 -34.95 -32.84 15.55
N GLY A 811 -34.47 -31.96 16.44
CA GLY A 811 -33.66 -32.35 17.60
C GLY A 811 -32.27 -32.90 17.27
N MET A 812 -31.84 -32.81 16.00
CA MET A 812 -30.58 -33.37 15.51
C MET A 812 -29.52 -32.30 15.25
N GLY A 813 -28.28 -32.73 15.06
CA GLY A 813 -27.19 -31.90 14.56
C GLY A 813 -27.06 -32.08 13.05
N SER A 814 -26.35 -31.17 12.40
CA SER A 814 -26.12 -31.23 10.96
C SER A 814 -24.75 -30.70 10.55
N LEU A 815 -24.21 -31.22 9.45
CA LEU A 815 -22.97 -30.73 8.83
C LEU A 815 -23.18 -30.46 7.33
N PRO A 816 -22.52 -29.44 6.75
CA PRO A 816 -22.58 -29.16 5.31
C PRO A 816 -22.13 -30.35 4.47
N SER A 817 -22.73 -30.53 3.29
CA SER A 817 -22.34 -31.61 2.36
C SER A 817 -22.17 -31.13 0.92
N LYS A 818 -23.17 -30.46 0.35
CA LYS A 818 -23.12 -29.90 -1.00
C LYS A 818 -24.02 -28.68 -1.13
N THR A 819 -23.75 -27.84 -2.13
CA THR A 819 -24.59 -26.70 -2.48
C THR A 819 -24.70 -26.61 -4.00
N LEU A 820 -25.93 -26.56 -4.52
CA LEU A 820 -26.13 -26.55 -5.97
C LEU A 820 -25.68 -25.24 -6.61
N ALA A 821 -26.09 -24.10 -6.04
CA ALA A 821 -25.67 -22.79 -6.51
C ALA A 821 -25.62 -21.78 -5.37
N TRP A 822 -24.64 -20.89 -5.41
CA TRP A 822 -24.50 -19.76 -4.50
C TRP A 822 -24.11 -18.53 -5.30
N GLN A 823 -25.02 -17.57 -5.38
CA GLN A 823 -24.85 -16.29 -6.04
C GLN A 823 -24.48 -15.23 -4.99
N VAL A 824 -23.44 -14.44 -5.25
CA VAL A 824 -22.99 -13.37 -4.36
C VAL A 824 -23.06 -12.04 -5.13
N TYR A 825 -23.92 -11.12 -4.67
CA TYR A 825 -24.01 -9.76 -5.21
C TYR A 825 -23.10 -8.80 -4.46
N ARG A 826 -23.06 -8.95 -3.13
CA ARG A 826 -22.20 -8.18 -2.23
C ARG A 826 -22.00 -8.95 -0.92
N GLU A 827 -20.78 -8.98 -0.42
CA GLU A 827 -20.47 -9.49 0.92
C GLU A 827 -21.00 -8.53 2.03
N VAL A 828 -21.33 -9.10 3.18
CA VAL A 828 -21.81 -8.35 4.36
C VAL A 828 -20.63 -7.64 5.05
N MET A 829 -20.80 -6.41 5.53
CA MET A 829 -19.75 -5.72 6.28
C MET A 829 -19.72 -6.18 7.75
N LEU A 830 -18.59 -5.97 8.45
CA LEU A 830 -18.58 -6.11 9.92
C LEU A 830 -19.57 -5.12 10.54
N ASP A 831 -20.26 -5.57 11.59
CA ASP A 831 -21.30 -4.84 12.30
C ASP A 831 -22.51 -4.38 11.46
N GLU A 832 -22.58 -4.77 10.18
CA GLU A 832 -23.76 -4.56 9.35
C GLU A 832 -24.85 -5.53 9.77
N ALA A 833 -26.00 -4.99 10.17
CA ALA A 833 -27.18 -5.78 10.49
C ALA A 833 -27.90 -6.24 9.20
N PHE A 834 -28.29 -7.51 9.15
CA PHE A 834 -28.95 -8.13 7.99
C PHE A 834 -29.86 -9.29 8.42
N TYR A 835 -30.61 -9.87 7.48
CA TYR A 835 -31.45 -11.04 7.71
C TYR A 835 -30.95 -12.27 6.95
N ILE A 836 -31.23 -13.44 7.51
CA ILE A 836 -31.17 -14.71 6.79
C ILE A 836 -32.59 -15.27 6.69
N ASP A 837 -33.09 -15.39 5.46
CA ASP A 837 -34.36 -16.04 5.12
C ASP A 837 -34.06 -17.43 4.52
N LEU A 838 -34.41 -18.47 5.27
CA LEU A 838 -34.21 -19.88 4.90
C LEU A 838 -35.57 -20.54 4.64
N LYS A 839 -35.65 -21.31 3.55
CA LYS A 839 -36.80 -22.13 3.17
C LYS A 839 -36.38 -23.56 2.89
N VAL A 840 -36.98 -24.52 3.57
CA VAL A 840 -36.71 -25.95 3.36
C VAL A 840 -37.39 -26.41 2.07
N VAL A 841 -36.61 -27.02 1.19
CA VAL A 841 -37.03 -27.52 -0.12
C VAL A 841 -37.17 -29.04 -0.12
N GLU A 842 -36.31 -29.73 0.62
CA GLU A 842 -36.33 -31.20 0.75
C GLU A 842 -35.94 -31.60 2.17
N GLN A 843 -36.62 -32.60 2.72
CA GLN A 843 -36.25 -33.24 3.98
C GLN A 843 -36.36 -34.75 3.82
N THR A 844 -35.32 -35.48 4.24
CA THR A 844 -35.32 -36.94 4.36
C THR A 844 -34.86 -37.35 5.75
N ALA A 845 -34.78 -38.66 6.01
CA ALA A 845 -34.27 -39.18 7.29
C ALA A 845 -32.79 -38.84 7.56
N SER A 846 -32.00 -38.53 6.52
CA SER A 846 -30.55 -38.33 6.64
C SER A 846 -30.03 -37.01 6.08
N LYS A 847 -30.88 -36.18 5.47
CA LYS A 847 -30.49 -34.87 4.94
C LYS A 847 -31.61 -33.85 4.93
N VAL A 848 -31.23 -32.57 4.91
CA VAL A 848 -32.11 -31.42 4.68
C VAL A 848 -31.52 -30.56 3.57
N VAL A 849 -32.36 -30.07 2.66
CA VAL A 849 -32.02 -29.15 1.58
C VAL A 849 -32.83 -27.86 1.73
N ALA A 850 -32.19 -26.71 1.63
CA ALA A 850 -32.85 -25.41 1.76
C ALA A 850 -32.36 -24.37 0.74
N ASP A 851 -33.24 -23.44 0.40
CA ASP A 851 -32.92 -22.18 -0.28
C ASP A 851 -32.78 -21.07 0.75
N ILE A 852 -31.73 -20.26 0.64
CA ILE A 852 -31.33 -19.28 1.67
C ILE A 852 -31.01 -17.95 1.01
N ARG A 853 -31.45 -16.83 1.61
CA ARG A 853 -31.17 -15.47 1.15
C ARG A 853 -30.60 -14.62 2.28
N LEU A 854 -29.52 -13.90 2.00
CA LEU A 854 -28.99 -12.84 2.86
C LEU A 854 -29.58 -11.52 2.38
N ILE A 855 -30.22 -10.76 3.27
CA ILE A 855 -30.99 -9.57 2.92
C ILE A 855 -30.58 -8.40 3.81
N SER A 856 -30.22 -7.25 3.23
CA SER A 856 -29.93 -6.04 4.01
C SER A 856 -31.18 -5.42 4.63
N GLU A 857 -30.99 -4.49 5.57
CA GLU A 857 -32.08 -3.67 6.12
C GLU A 857 -32.86 -2.92 5.04
N ASN A 858 -32.19 -2.51 3.97
CA ASN A 858 -32.79 -1.85 2.80
C ASN A 858 -33.47 -2.82 1.82
N LYS A 859 -33.71 -4.08 2.23
CA LYS A 859 -34.33 -5.15 1.42
C LYS A 859 -33.57 -5.53 0.16
N GLN A 860 -32.27 -5.26 0.11
CA GLN A 860 -31.41 -5.70 -1.00
C GLN A 860 -30.93 -7.13 -0.72
N ILE A 861 -30.99 -8.00 -1.72
CA ILE A 861 -30.45 -9.36 -1.65
C ILE A 861 -28.93 -9.28 -1.82
N LEU A 862 -28.21 -9.67 -0.77
CA LEU A 862 -26.74 -9.63 -0.71
C LEU A 862 -26.14 -10.91 -1.31
N ALA A 863 -26.75 -12.05 -0.98
CA ALA A 863 -26.40 -13.35 -1.55
C ALA A 863 -27.64 -14.26 -1.57
N GLN A 864 -27.64 -15.21 -2.51
CA GLN A 864 -28.68 -16.23 -2.64
C GLN A 864 -28.04 -17.61 -2.81
N VAL A 865 -28.44 -18.54 -1.96
CA VAL A 865 -27.99 -19.93 -1.97
C VAL A 865 -29.18 -20.80 -2.34
N ASN A 866 -29.07 -21.56 -3.43
CA ASN A 866 -30.11 -22.46 -3.90
C ASN A 866 -29.69 -23.91 -3.65
N SER A 867 -30.57 -24.68 -3.03
CA SER A 867 -30.37 -26.08 -2.66
C SER A 867 -29.05 -26.33 -1.88
N ALA A 868 -28.86 -25.62 -0.78
CA ALA A 868 -27.83 -25.95 0.22
C ALA A 868 -28.25 -27.24 0.95
N GLU A 869 -27.37 -28.24 1.03
CA GLU A 869 -27.64 -29.54 1.62
C GLU A 869 -26.76 -29.82 2.84
N VAL A 870 -27.39 -30.21 3.95
CA VAL A 870 -26.73 -30.70 5.16
C VAL A 870 -27.09 -32.15 5.43
N THR A 871 -26.12 -32.92 5.92
CA THR A 871 -26.35 -34.26 6.49
C THR A 871 -26.79 -34.09 7.93
N ILE A 872 -27.85 -34.79 8.34
CA ILE A 872 -28.40 -34.71 9.71
C ILE A 872 -28.18 -36.02 10.47
N SER A 873 -27.88 -35.93 11.77
CA SER A 873 -27.71 -37.10 12.65
C SER A 873 -27.80 -36.72 14.13
N GLU A 874 -28.40 -37.59 14.94
CA GLU A 874 -28.39 -37.44 16.41
C GLU A 874 -26.98 -37.55 17.00
N ASN A 875 -26.09 -38.33 16.39
CA ASN A 875 -24.72 -38.53 16.89
C ASN A 875 -23.90 -37.23 16.87
N LEU A 876 -24.24 -36.28 15.99
CA LEU A 876 -23.57 -34.98 15.91
C LEU A 876 -23.85 -34.10 17.13
N ASN A 877 -24.94 -34.35 17.87
CA ASN A 877 -25.33 -33.55 19.03
C ASN A 877 -24.24 -33.49 20.09
N ASN A 878 -23.63 -34.64 20.36
CA ASN A 878 -22.61 -34.75 21.39
C ASN A 878 -21.29 -34.09 20.96
N LEU A 879 -21.00 -34.04 19.65
CA LEU A 879 -19.77 -33.47 19.12
C LEU A 879 -19.74 -31.93 19.16
N PHE A 880 -20.91 -31.29 19.32
CA PHE A 880 -21.05 -29.83 19.38
C PHE A 880 -21.06 -29.27 20.80
N LEU A 881 -21.07 -30.14 21.81
CA LEU A 881 -20.97 -29.71 23.20
C LEU A 881 -19.53 -29.26 23.49
N LYS A 882 -19.39 -28.11 24.17
CA LYS A 882 -18.10 -27.70 24.69
C LYS A 882 -17.66 -28.73 25.74
N THR A 883 -16.55 -29.41 25.51
CA THR A 883 -15.91 -30.20 26.55
C THR A 883 -15.45 -29.23 27.63
N ASP A 884 -16.03 -29.33 28.82
CA ASP A 884 -15.46 -28.69 30.00
C ASP A 884 -14.01 -29.16 30.09
N GLY A 885 -13.06 -28.23 30.02
CA GLY A 885 -11.66 -28.53 30.24
C GLY A 885 -11.47 -29.09 31.65
N GLY A 886 -11.58 -30.41 31.80
CA GLY A 886 -10.97 -31.13 32.90
C GLY A 886 -9.46 -30.95 32.75
N LYS A 887 -8.69 -30.45 33.74
CA LYS A 887 -8.57 -31.04 35.06
C LYS A 887 -8.78 -32.55 35.02
N ASN A 888 -7.92 -33.26 34.29
CA ASN A 888 -7.32 -34.52 34.73
C ASN A 888 -6.25 -35.01 33.75
N ALA A 889 -5.06 -35.23 34.31
CA ALA A 889 -3.81 -35.80 33.78
C ALA A 889 -2.94 -34.88 32.91
#